data_AF-A0A7G9NZH0-F1
#
_entry.id   AF-A0A7G9NZH0-F1
#
_cell.length_a   1.000
_cell.length_b   1.000
_cell.length_c   1.000
_cell.angle_alpha   90.00
_cell.angle_beta   90.00
_cell.angle_gamma   90.00
#
_symmetry.space_group_name_H-M   'P 1'
#
loop_
_entity.id
_entity.type
_entity.pdbx_description
1 polymer ?
#
loop_
_entity_poly.entity_id
_entity_poly.type
_entity_poly.pdbx_seq_one_letter_code
_entity_poly.pdbx_strand_id
1 'polypeptide(L)'
;MQRCFLLTIVTLALMLPLPTRAAEQAAPAEGPNAAQADQLERALAADDEALYTYWPAQLYLGGKVGTERSLGEVNVMAPVWQHDTGSLFVDLRSRFDDNDSQEYNLGGGYRHVLNKDMIIGFYGFFDVLHTEFENNFLQGTVGAELLMEDWRVRANGYLPESKQETVGNNFGATTASIVGNSILISTPSAQFFERALSGYDVEIGRRFPVFNNDLWVYAAYFNFHEDNFPRVEGPRLRAEYLIPLGPIDVLPEGSHAIVGGEWQHDNVRGSQAFATFGIRIPLGSDPHEAPPTMSQDWKYWAMISRIQRDIDLVTSNRSVDTTDMTTEVATNPVSGTQYGGIYFAQDGAAGVGTSDDPSDLTTAEAAANAAGTGVLVVDGNFATVDGISVMANGTLVGGGSTLVVQDSAGNNYNLAIPGSASTLTAIAGGTANTLTIDNADNVLVQDITIVGTDLRAISASNDTNLNFTRVSVGTPAGGVGGSFTGDGIVLDSIDGFNMIGNPADRTATGVFNVTGDGLAISNSDGMRTLQDVTIFAVGAAGTGLNLNSNAVGSTTQLNNVLIRDAGSATIALIGTTETVNIASSSDVVQTQDGVAIVAIGGDVNFTLDGTSALTATNGTGISMDATSGMYNFNGTVILNNAVGGATANATLAIDDFDGQVTFDDLTINNPFSRTAVAIGIGETLTAAGPGNIPTASFTFNDLTVTTNGTNAFVADNSSNITVTGPSTIAATNGMGLSLTDVTGANIALNTISSTGSAGAGIALDNVTGTQVTVNNTTTIGTATTNAISIINSNIDTTFNGLAIDTTGADAIVLTDNNVASTATFDGGTIANVTGNVMTAQNPGMVVFNNITANTGITGSGIVASTTTANTAITVTNSTFDATVNDAINLDAANATNITALISGNTLIGANSVVGTTANTATMDITLTGNDFNATTAALDLSSADTSIINSMVTGNTVTSGTFEISAGVGSTINFTNADQAALSTDNDNATVNDAAAGGTVLFNQAAPATP
;
A
#
# COMPACT_ATOMS: atom_id res chain seq x y z
N MET A 1 50.45 -11.95 -28.27
CA MET A 1 51.70 -12.20 -29.03
C MET A 1 52.96 -12.27 -28.14
N GLN A 2 52.87 -12.59 -26.84
CA GLN A 2 54.02 -12.56 -25.92
C GLN A 2 54.53 -13.95 -25.46
N ARG A 3 53.80 -15.05 -25.72
CA ARG A 3 54.25 -16.41 -25.35
C ARG A 3 55.39 -16.96 -26.23
N CYS A 4 55.71 -16.33 -27.37
CA CYS A 4 56.78 -16.78 -28.26
C CYS A 4 58.15 -16.14 -27.99
N PHE A 5 58.24 -15.03 -27.25
CA PHE A 5 59.51 -14.31 -27.05
C PHE A 5 60.34 -14.89 -25.89
N LEU A 6 59.67 -15.39 -24.85
CA LEU A 6 60.31 -15.96 -23.65
C LEU A 6 61.02 -17.30 -23.92
N LEU A 7 60.49 -18.11 -24.85
CA LEU A 7 61.10 -19.40 -25.24
C LEU A 7 62.37 -19.20 -26.10
N THR A 8 62.49 -18.09 -26.81
CA THR A 8 63.63 -17.81 -27.71
C THR A 8 64.87 -17.31 -26.96
N ILE A 9 64.71 -16.57 -25.85
CA ILE A 9 65.84 -16.03 -25.06
C ILE A 9 66.47 -17.13 -24.18
N VAL A 10 65.66 -18.00 -23.56
CA VAL A 10 66.16 -19.14 -22.78
C VAL A 10 66.90 -20.17 -23.66
N THR A 11 66.46 -20.34 -24.91
CA THR A 11 67.12 -21.25 -25.86
C THR A 11 68.44 -20.67 -26.40
N LEU A 12 68.60 -19.33 -26.45
CA LEU A 12 69.81 -18.68 -26.96
C LEU A 12 70.97 -18.63 -25.93
N ALA A 13 70.64 -18.57 -24.63
CA ALA A 13 71.64 -18.62 -23.55
C ALA A 13 72.27 -20.01 -23.34
N LEU A 14 71.58 -21.08 -23.76
CA LEU A 14 72.04 -22.47 -23.66
C LEU A 14 72.90 -22.94 -24.86
N MET A 15 73.13 -22.10 -25.88
CA MET A 15 73.77 -22.50 -27.15
C MET A 15 75.16 -21.88 -27.43
N LEU A 16 75.84 -21.31 -26.43
CA LEU A 16 77.22 -20.82 -26.63
C LEU A 16 78.23 -22.00 -26.64
N PRO A 17 79.10 -22.13 -27.67
CA PRO A 17 80.04 -23.24 -27.77
C PRO A 17 81.27 -23.04 -26.87
N LEU A 18 81.64 -24.10 -26.14
CA LEU A 18 82.89 -24.21 -25.37
C LEU A 18 84.11 -24.43 -26.30
N PRO A 19 85.27 -23.77 -26.08
CA PRO A 19 86.48 -24.07 -26.83
C PRO A 19 87.24 -25.27 -26.23
N THR A 20 87.52 -26.26 -27.09
CA THR A 20 88.34 -27.45 -26.82
C THR A 20 89.84 -27.14 -26.76
N ARG A 21 90.54 -27.71 -25.77
CA ARG A 21 91.98 -27.56 -25.54
C ARG A 21 92.76 -28.62 -26.34
N ALA A 22 93.70 -28.19 -27.19
CA ALA A 22 94.71 -29.07 -27.80
C ALA A 22 95.94 -29.14 -26.90
N ALA A 23 96.38 -30.36 -26.60
CA ALA A 23 97.57 -30.66 -25.81
C ALA A 23 98.80 -30.77 -26.72
N GLU A 24 99.93 -30.18 -26.32
CA GLU A 24 101.24 -30.69 -26.72
C GLU A 24 102.33 -30.39 -25.67
N GLN A 25 102.57 -31.43 -24.87
CA GLN A 25 103.85 -32.10 -24.65
C GLN A 25 105.03 -31.32 -24.03
N ALA A 26 105.30 -31.69 -22.77
CA ALA A 26 106.51 -31.44 -22.02
C ALA A 26 107.75 -32.10 -22.63
N ALA A 27 108.92 -31.49 -22.39
CA ALA A 27 110.22 -32.15 -22.51
C ALA A 27 111.07 -31.91 -21.25
N PRO A 28 111.97 -32.85 -20.90
CA PRO A 28 112.25 -33.21 -19.53
C PRO A 28 113.64 -32.79 -19.02
N ALA A 29 113.80 -32.94 -17.71
CA ALA A 29 114.94 -32.58 -16.90
C ALA A 29 116.24 -33.34 -17.21
N GLU A 30 117.37 -32.66 -17.02
CA GLU A 30 118.61 -33.30 -16.56
C GLU A 30 119.33 -32.45 -15.49
N GLY A 31 119.73 -33.13 -14.41
CA GLY A 31 120.97 -32.85 -13.69
C GLY A 31 120.89 -31.90 -12.49
N PRO A 32 121.17 -32.36 -11.26
CA PRO A 32 121.00 -31.57 -10.05
C PRO A 32 122.13 -30.53 -9.95
N ASN A 33 121.87 -29.36 -9.35
CA ASN A 33 122.82 -28.60 -8.53
C ASN A 33 122.18 -27.31 -7.98
N ALA A 34 122.29 -27.13 -6.66
CA ALA A 34 122.38 -25.86 -5.91
C ALA A 34 121.36 -24.71 -6.17
N ALA A 35 120.28 -24.95 -6.92
CA ALA A 35 119.16 -24.01 -7.12
C ALA A 35 117.87 -24.44 -6.38
N GLN A 36 117.93 -25.51 -5.58
CA GLN A 36 116.80 -26.09 -4.84
C GLN A 36 116.51 -25.41 -3.49
N ALA A 37 117.35 -24.48 -3.04
CA ALA A 37 117.03 -23.62 -1.88
C ALA A 37 116.13 -22.44 -2.27
N ASP A 38 116.18 -22.00 -3.53
CA ASP A 38 115.43 -20.86 -4.04
C ASP A 38 114.08 -21.28 -4.67
N GLN A 39 113.85 -22.59 -4.88
CA GLN A 39 112.58 -23.16 -5.35
C GLN A 39 111.71 -23.75 -4.22
N LEU A 40 112.26 -24.07 -3.05
CA LEU A 40 111.45 -24.48 -1.89
C LEU A 40 110.94 -23.24 -1.12
N GLU A 41 111.70 -22.16 -1.08
CA GLU A 41 111.27 -20.86 -0.52
C GLU A 41 110.36 -20.08 -1.49
N ARG A 42 110.53 -20.24 -2.81
CA ARG A 42 109.55 -19.78 -3.82
C ARG A 42 108.33 -20.70 -3.97
N ALA A 43 108.36 -21.94 -3.48
CA ALA A 43 107.18 -22.82 -3.43
C ALA A 43 106.40 -22.70 -2.10
N LEU A 44 107.03 -22.25 -1.01
CA LEU A 44 106.32 -21.87 0.23
C LEU A 44 105.92 -20.39 0.29
N ALA A 45 106.50 -19.51 -0.53
CA ALA A 45 106.00 -18.15 -0.77
C ALA A 45 105.01 -18.06 -1.95
N ALA A 46 104.70 -19.19 -2.59
CA ALA A 46 103.73 -19.30 -3.69
C ALA A 46 102.36 -19.84 -3.24
N ASP A 47 102.05 -19.80 -1.94
CA ASP A 47 100.80 -20.32 -1.38
C ASP A 47 99.93 -19.23 -0.73
N ASP A 48 100.10 -17.95 -1.13
CA ASP A 48 99.27 -16.84 -0.61
C ASP A 48 98.58 -15.99 -1.71
N GLU A 49 98.70 -16.37 -2.99
CA GLU A 49 97.94 -15.74 -4.11
C GLU A 49 97.59 -16.80 -5.18
N ALA A 50 97.00 -17.93 -4.77
CA ALA A 50 96.28 -18.79 -5.71
C ALA A 50 94.92 -18.12 -6.05
N LEU A 51 94.96 -17.12 -6.93
CA LEU A 51 93.75 -16.54 -7.51
C LEU A 51 93.03 -17.64 -8.29
N TYR A 52 91.86 -18.07 -7.79
CA TYR A 52 90.97 -19.00 -8.47
C TYR A 52 90.79 -18.60 -9.93
N THR A 53 90.99 -19.55 -10.84
CA THR A 53 91.31 -19.20 -12.22
C THR A 53 90.15 -18.57 -12.99
N TYR A 54 88.87 -18.72 -12.61
CA TYR A 54 87.74 -17.89 -13.12
C TYR A 54 86.53 -17.94 -12.15
N TRP A 55 85.76 -16.85 -12.06
CA TRP A 55 84.48 -16.81 -11.33
C TRP A 55 83.34 -17.41 -12.19
N PRO A 56 82.50 -18.32 -11.67
CA PRO A 56 81.43 -18.94 -12.45
C PRO A 56 80.19 -18.04 -12.58
N ALA A 57 79.40 -18.28 -13.63
CA ALA A 57 78.06 -17.69 -13.73
C ALA A 57 77.19 -18.15 -12.55
N GLN A 58 76.17 -17.37 -12.18
CA GLN A 58 75.32 -17.62 -11.03
C GLN A 58 73.86 -17.60 -11.47
N LEU A 59 73.10 -18.60 -11.03
CA LEU A 59 71.65 -18.57 -11.02
C LEU A 59 71.18 -18.37 -9.59
N TYR A 60 70.26 -17.43 -9.39
CA TYR A 60 69.53 -17.27 -8.15
C TYR A 60 68.03 -17.43 -8.41
N LEU A 61 67.40 -18.21 -7.54
CA LEU A 61 65.96 -18.36 -7.47
C LEU A 61 65.55 -18.02 -6.04
N GLY A 62 64.59 -17.12 -5.87
CA GLY A 62 64.13 -16.79 -4.52
C GLY A 62 62.78 -16.11 -4.48
N GLY A 63 62.31 -15.88 -3.27
CA GLY A 63 61.09 -15.16 -3.01
C GLY A 63 61.10 -14.47 -1.66
N LYS A 64 60.19 -13.50 -1.51
CA LYS A 64 59.93 -12.78 -0.28
C LYS A 64 58.45 -12.93 0.05
N VAL A 65 58.11 -13.39 1.25
CA VAL A 65 56.73 -13.39 1.74
C VAL A 65 56.61 -12.28 2.76
N GLY A 66 55.73 -11.32 2.51
CA GLY A 66 55.59 -10.12 3.33
C GLY A 66 54.23 -9.96 3.98
N THR A 67 54.10 -8.90 4.78
CA THR A 67 52.85 -8.50 5.42
C THR A 67 51.84 -7.87 4.46
N GLU A 68 52.33 -7.30 3.36
CA GLU A 68 51.50 -6.55 2.39
C GLU A 68 51.53 -7.15 0.99
N ARG A 69 52.53 -7.96 0.66
CA ARG A 69 52.69 -8.58 -0.67
C ARG A 69 53.68 -9.74 -0.67
N SER A 70 53.66 -10.56 -1.72
CA SER A 70 54.53 -11.72 -1.91
C SER A 70 55.24 -11.70 -3.25
N LEU A 71 56.57 -11.85 -3.23
CA LEU A 71 57.44 -11.65 -4.39
C LEU A 71 58.17 -12.93 -4.80
N GLY A 72 58.26 -13.17 -6.10
CA GLY A 72 59.15 -14.16 -6.71
C GLY A 72 60.24 -13.49 -7.56
N GLU A 73 61.47 -14.00 -7.51
CA GLU A 73 62.64 -13.47 -8.23
C GLU A 73 63.44 -14.58 -8.91
N VAL A 74 63.83 -14.32 -10.16
CA VAL A 74 64.82 -15.11 -10.91
C VAL A 74 65.94 -14.19 -11.37
N ASN A 75 67.19 -14.53 -11.07
CA ASN A 75 68.36 -13.76 -11.46
C ASN A 75 69.46 -14.65 -12.06
N VAL A 76 70.03 -14.22 -13.19
CA VAL A 76 71.23 -14.79 -13.79
C VAL A 76 72.31 -13.72 -13.88
N MET A 77 73.47 -13.97 -13.27
CA MET A 77 74.65 -13.12 -13.36
C MET A 77 75.80 -13.92 -13.99
N ALA A 78 76.29 -13.46 -15.14
CA ALA A 78 77.33 -14.18 -15.88
C ALA A 78 78.51 -13.24 -16.17
N PRO A 79 79.74 -13.62 -15.81
CA PRO A 79 80.91 -12.87 -16.23
C PRO A 79 81.13 -13.04 -17.74
N VAL A 80 81.40 -11.93 -18.42
CA VAL A 80 81.66 -11.88 -19.86
C VAL A 80 83.14 -11.69 -20.18
N TRP A 81 83.89 -11.09 -19.26
CA TRP A 81 85.34 -10.95 -19.34
C TRP A 81 85.94 -10.92 -17.94
N GLN A 82 87.01 -11.67 -17.71
CA GLN A 82 87.60 -11.84 -16.37
C GLN A 82 89.12 -11.97 -16.46
N HIS A 83 89.80 -11.52 -15.43
CA HIS A 83 91.21 -11.77 -15.15
C HIS A 83 91.43 -11.88 -13.64
N ASP A 84 92.67 -12.17 -13.25
CA ASP A 84 93.14 -12.39 -11.88
C ASP A 84 92.61 -11.40 -10.81
N THR A 85 92.41 -10.13 -11.16
CA THR A 85 92.01 -9.07 -10.23
C THR A 85 90.71 -8.36 -10.63
N GLY A 86 89.99 -8.81 -11.67
CA GLY A 86 88.78 -8.11 -12.10
C GLY A 86 87.84 -8.89 -13.00
N SER A 87 86.56 -8.52 -12.93
CA SER A 87 85.45 -9.21 -13.61
C SER A 87 84.45 -8.21 -14.17
N LEU A 88 84.25 -8.24 -15.48
CA LEU A 88 83.13 -7.62 -16.18
C LEU A 88 82.02 -8.66 -16.34
N PHE A 89 80.81 -8.33 -15.92
CA PHE A 89 79.66 -9.24 -15.92
C PHE A 89 78.39 -8.58 -16.46
N VAL A 90 77.48 -9.44 -16.91
CA VAL A 90 76.10 -9.11 -17.27
C VAL A 90 75.17 -9.73 -16.24
N ASP A 91 74.07 -9.05 -15.95
CA ASP A 91 73.09 -9.42 -14.93
C ASP A 91 71.68 -9.23 -15.49
N LEU A 92 70.90 -10.32 -15.53
CA LEU A 92 69.51 -10.35 -15.98
C LEU A 92 68.61 -10.76 -14.82
N ARG A 93 67.52 -10.04 -14.59
CA ARG A 93 66.56 -10.29 -13.51
C ARG A 93 65.12 -10.18 -13.98
N SER A 94 64.27 -10.98 -13.34
CA SER A 94 62.83 -10.88 -13.46
C SER A 94 62.20 -11.06 -12.09
N ARG A 95 61.19 -10.23 -11.80
CA ARG A 95 60.45 -10.24 -10.55
C ARG A 95 58.94 -10.21 -10.83
N PHE A 96 58.20 -10.93 -10.00
CA PHE A 96 56.75 -11.07 -10.07
C PHE A 96 56.15 -10.89 -8.68
N ASP A 97 55.01 -10.21 -8.60
CA ASP A 97 54.27 -9.91 -7.36
C ASP A 97 52.85 -10.51 -7.40
N ASP A 98 52.19 -10.62 -6.25
CA ASP A 98 50.80 -11.12 -6.14
C ASP A 98 49.72 -10.07 -6.46
N ASN A 99 50.12 -8.81 -6.66
CA ASN A 99 49.26 -7.71 -7.13
C ASN A 99 49.39 -7.46 -8.65
N ASP A 100 49.60 -8.49 -9.46
CA ASP A 100 49.73 -8.41 -10.93
C ASP A 100 50.85 -7.49 -11.47
N SER A 101 51.77 -7.04 -10.62
CA SER A 101 52.97 -6.27 -10.98
C SER A 101 54.11 -7.18 -11.50
N GLN A 102 54.79 -6.74 -12.56
CA GLN A 102 55.88 -7.47 -13.22
C GLN A 102 57.06 -6.55 -13.53
N GLU A 103 58.28 -6.94 -13.11
CA GLU A 103 59.49 -6.16 -13.37
C GLU A 103 60.59 -6.99 -14.06
N TYR A 104 61.27 -6.37 -15.02
CA TYR A 104 62.41 -6.93 -15.74
C TYR A 104 63.60 -5.98 -15.70
N ASN A 105 64.78 -6.50 -15.36
CA ASN A 105 66.00 -5.70 -15.23
C ASN A 105 67.13 -6.31 -16.05
N LEU A 106 67.80 -5.50 -16.87
CA LEU A 106 68.99 -5.87 -17.62
C LEU A 106 70.13 -4.91 -17.26
N GLY A 107 71.21 -5.44 -16.73
CA GLY A 107 72.36 -4.64 -16.34
C GLY A 107 73.69 -5.34 -16.53
N GLY A 108 74.74 -4.64 -16.13
CA GLY A 108 76.10 -5.13 -16.13
C GLY A 108 76.98 -4.29 -15.23
N GLY A 109 78.13 -4.83 -14.87
CA GLY A 109 79.04 -4.16 -13.96
C GLY A 109 80.46 -4.69 -14.05
N TYR A 110 81.37 -3.93 -13.46
CA TYR A 110 82.77 -4.28 -13.34
C TYR A 110 83.19 -4.26 -11.87
N ARG A 111 83.83 -5.33 -11.41
CA ARG A 111 84.44 -5.44 -10.07
C ARG A 111 85.95 -5.59 -10.19
N HIS A 112 86.68 -4.92 -9.32
CA HIS A 112 88.14 -4.96 -9.27
C HIS A 112 88.63 -5.15 -7.83
N VAL A 113 89.51 -6.13 -7.62
CA VAL A 113 90.25 -6.32 -6.35
C VAL A 113 91.29 -5.21 -6.27
N LEU A 114 91.06 -4.20 -5.42
CA LEU A 114 92.00 -3.07 -5.30
C LEU A 114 93.26 -3.46 -4.52
N ASN A 115 93.09 -4.26 -3.48
CA ASN A 115 94.17 -4.81 -2.65
C ASN A 115 93.65 -6.04 -1.87
N LYS A 116 94.48 -6.59 -0.98
CA LYS A 116 94.13 -7.79 -0.20
C LYS A 116 92.86 -7.67 0.66
N ASP A 117 92.43 -6.46 0.99
CA ASP A 117 91.34 -6.20 1.94
C ASP A 117 90.07 -5.65 1.27
N MET A 118 90.08 -5.35 -0.04
CA MET A 118 89.02 -4.53 -0.64
C MET A 118 88.78 -4.79 -2.13
N ILE A 119 87.49 -4.84 -2.50
CA ILE A 119 86.97 -4.86 -3.88
C ILE A 119 86.11 -3.62 -4.09
N ILE A 120 86.30 -2.96 -5.22
CA ILE A 120 85.43 -1.88 -5.69
C ILE A 120 84.66 -2.34 -6.93
N GLY A 121 83.39 -1.95 -7.02
CA GLY A 121 82.57 -2.24 -8.18
C GLY A 121 81.69 -1.07 -8.62
N PHE A 122 81.41 -1.02 -9.91
CA PHE A 122 80.46 -0.09 -10.52
C PHE A 122 79.54 -0.85 -11.47
N TYR A 123 78.27 -0.48 -11.50
CA TYR A 123 77.26 -1.15 -12.33
C TYR A 123 76.16 -0.21 -12.78
N GLY A 124 75.44 -0.61 -13.82
CA GLY A 124 74.24 0.05 -14.28
C GLY A 124 73.18 -0.93 -14.78
N PHE A 125 71.91 -0.54 -14.68
CA PHE A 125 70.75 -1.34 -15.08
C PHE A 125 69.74 -0.50 -15.87
N PHE A 126 69.01 -1.18 -16.73
CA PHE A 126 67.79 -0.72 -17.37
C PHE A 126 66.62 -1.58 -16.89
N ASP A 127 65.60 -0.92 -16.36
CA ASP A 127 64.50 -1.51 -15.61
C ASP A 127 63.17 -1.19 -16.31
N VAL A 128 62.30 -2.19 -16.42
CA VAL A 128 60.95 -2.08 -16.99
C VAL A 128 59.94 -2.61 -15.98
N LEU A 129 59.00 -1.79 -15.57
CA LEU A 129 57.90 -2.13 -14.66
C LEU A 129 56.57 -2.10 -15.39
N HIS A 130 55.77 -3.15 -15.20
CA HIS A 130 54.33 -3.16 -15.46
C HIS A 130 53.60 -3.20 -14.12
N THR A 131 52.67 -2.26 -13.93
CA THR A 131 51.97 -2.02 -12.65
C THR A 131 50.61 -2.72 -12.59
N GLU A 132 50.02 -2.76 -11.39
CA GLU A 132 48.65 -3.26 -11.16
C GLU A 132 47.56 -2.45 -11.89
N PHE A 133 47.87 -1.23 -12.32
CA PHE A 133 46.96 -0.33 -13.06
C PHE A 133 47.12 -0.42 -14.58
N GLU A 134 47.76 -1.48 -15.08
CA GLU A 134 48.09 -1.70 -16.51
C GLU A 134 49.06 -0.66 -17.12
N ASN A 135 49.69 0.19 -16.29
CA ASN A 135 50.66 1.19 -16.73
C ASN A 135 52.08 0.61 -16.84
N ASN A 136 52.89 1.17 -17.74
CA ASN A 136 54.28 0.75 -17.97
C ASN A 136 55.24 1.90 -17.67
N PHE A 137 56.30 1.61 -16.91
CA PHE A 137 57.35 2.57 -16.55
C PHE A 137 58.76 2.03 -16.86
N LEU A 138 59.65 2.93 -17.28
CA LEU A 138 61.07 2.69 -17.54
C LEU A 138 61.95 3.39 -16.51
N GLN A 139 63.06 2.76 -16.11
CA GLN A 139 64.06 3.37 -15.22
C GLN A 139 65.48 2.95 -15.54
N GLY A 140 66.40 3.92 -15.46
CA GLY A 140 67.84 3.67 -15.43
C GLY A 140 68.37 3.65 -14.00
N THR A 141 69.27 2.73 -13.69
CA THR A 141 69.93 2.65 -12.38
C THR A 141 71.44 2.71 -12.55
N VAL A 142 72.12 3.43 -11.67
CA VAL A 142 73.59 3.42 -11.54
C VAL A 142 73.98 3.15 -10.09
N GLY A 143 75.02 2.38 -9.85
CA GLY A 143 75.45 2.09 -8.49
C GLY A 143 76.94 1.77 -8.37
N ALA A 144 77.40 1.85 -7.13
CA ALA A 144 78.77 1.55 -6.73
C ALA A 144 78.79 0.72 -5.44
N GLU A 145 79.76 -0.17 -5.34
CA GLU A 145 79.95 -1.04 -4.17
C GLU A 145 81.40 -1.07 -3.71
N LEU A 146 81.55 -1.19 -2.38
CA LEU A 146 82.81 -1.41 -1.68
C LEU A 146 82.65 -2.66 -0.83
N LEU A 147 83.36 -3.73 -1.20
CA LEU A 147 83.25 -5.03 -0.55
C LEU A 147 84.58 -5.34 0.17
N MET A 148 84.48 -5.66 1.45
CA MET A 148 85.55 -6.12 2.32
C MET A 148 85.13 -7.46 2.94
N GLU A 149 86.03 -8.13 3.64
CA GLU A 149 85.75 -9.43 4.27
C GLU A 149 84.52 -9.41 5.19
N ASP A 150 84.44 -8.42 6.08
CA ASP A 150 83.36 -8.28 7.07
C ASP A 150 82.40 -7.13 6.80
N TRP A 151 82.69 -6.28 5.80
CA TRP A 151 81.94 -5.06 5.55
C TRP A 151 81.52 -4.95 4.09
N ARG A 152 80.30 -4.45 3.86
CA ARG A 152 79.77 -4.13 2.54
C ARG A 152 79.16 -2.75 2.56
N VAL A 153 79.55 -1.88 1.64
CA VAL A 153 78.97 -0.55 1.49
C VAL A 153 78.50 -0.38 0.06
N ARG A 154 77.29 0.12 -0.13
CA ARG A 154 76.68 0.29 -1.46
C ARG A 154 75.91 1.60 -1.53
N ALA A 155 75.89 2.17 -2.72
CA ALA A 155 75.07 3.32 -3.05
C ALA A 155 74.49 3.16 -4.44
N ASN A 156 73.20 3.47 -4.59
CA ASN A 156 72.43 3.33 -5.82
C ASN A 156 71.67 4.62 -6.12
N GLY A 157 71.59 5.00 -7.39
CA GLY A 157 70.75 6.09 -7.90
C GLY A 157 69.82 5.61 -8.99
N TYR A 158 68.57 6.08 -8.95
CA TYR A 158 67.45 5.64 -9.77
C TYR A 158 66.86 6.82 -10.54
N LEU A 159 66.82 6.67 -11.87
CA LEU A 159 66.42 7.71 -12.83
C LEU A 159 65.29 7.15 -13.71
N PRO A 160 64.02 7.26 -13.28
CA PRO A 160 62.88 6.84 -14.08
C PRO A 160 62.61 7.81 -15.23
N GLU A 161 61.78 7.38 -16.18
CA GLU A 161 61.19 8.28 -17.16
C GLU A 161 60.24 9.29 -16.50
N SER A 162 60.08 10.46 -17.11
CA SER A 162 59.23 11.53 -16.59
C SER A 162 57.75 11.39 -16.97
N LYS A 163 57.28 10.16 -17.24
CA LYS A 163 55.93 9.89 -17.74
C LYS A 163 54.91 9.85 -16.60
N GLN A 164 53.71 10.37 -16.85
CA GLN A 164 52.56 10.30 -15.96
C GLN A 164 51.41 9.59 -16.68
N GLU A 165 50.78 8.62 -16.03
CA GLU A 165 49.72 7.78 -16.60
C GLU A 165 48.42 7.89 -15.79
N THR A 166 47.27 7.60 -16.43
CA THR A 166 45.94 7.76 -15.81
C THR A 166 45.42 6.43 -15.26
N VAL A 167 44.85 6.45 -14.06
CA VAL A 167 44.35 5.25 -13.36
C VAL A 167 42.81 5.10 -13.47
N GLY A 168 42.04 6.20 -13.59
CA GLY A 168 40.58 6.18 -13.75
C GLY A 168 39.85 7.45 -13.23
N ASN A 169 38.51 7.49 -13.37
CA ASN A 169 37.63 8.57 -12.89
C ASN A 169 36.74 8.11 -11.72
N ASN A 170 36.49 8.97 -10.73
CA ASN A 170 35.47 8.76 -9.69
C ASN A 170 34.61 10.03 -9.51
N PHE A 171 33.30 9.88 -9.29
CA PHE A 171 32.36 10.99 -9.12
C PHE A 171 31.99 11.16 -7.64
N GLY A 172 31.97 12.41 -7.14
CA GLY A 172 31.47 12.71 -5.79
C GLY A 172 29.94 12.59 -5.70
N ALA A 173 29.39 12.76 -4.49
CA ALA A 173 27.93 12.72 -4.29
C ALA A 173 27.24 13.91 -5.00
N THR A 174 26.29 13.62 -5.89
CA THR A 174 25.45 14.64 -6.54
C THR A 174 24.49 15.27 -5.54
N THR A 175 24.39 16.60 -5.54
CA THR A 175 23.54 17.36 -4.61
C THR A 175 22.77 18.46 -5.33
N ALA A 176 21.57 18.80 -4.82
CA ALA A 176 20.81 19.97 -5.25
C ALA A 176 21.07 21.14 -4.30
N SER A 177 21.24 22.34 -4.84
CA SER A 177 21.49 23.57 -4.07
C SER A 177 20.89 24.79 -4.76
N ILE A 178 20.71 25.88 -4.00
CA ILE A 178 20.29 27.17 -4.52
C ILE A 178 21.52 28.07 -4.64
N VAL A 179 21.73 28.63 -5.84
CA VAL A 179 22.79 29.60 -6.10
C VAL A 179 22.17 30.82 -6.76
N GLY A 180 22.10 31.94 -6.02
CA GLY A 180 21.33 33.10 -6.45
C GLY A 180 19.84 32.76 -6.60
N ASN A 181 19.29 32.98 -7.79
CA ASN A 181 17.91 32.61 -8.13
C ASN A 181 17.84 31.34 -8.99
N SER A 182 18.87 30.47 -8.98
CA SER A 182 18.87 29.22 -9.74
C SER A 182 18.95 28.01 -8.83
N ILE A 183 18.20 26.97 -9.17
CA ILE A 183 18.30 25.66 -8.54
C ILE A 183 19.27 24.82 -9.39
N LEU A 184 20.40 24.45 -8.81
CA LEU A 184 21.47 23.73 -9.49
C LEU A 184 21.68 22.35 -8.89
N ILE A 185 21.79 21.35 -9.75
CA ILE A 185 22.27 20.02 -9.41
C ILE A 185 23.75 19.95 -9.77
N SER A 186 24.59 19.63 -8.79
CA SER A 186 26.05 19.63 -8.92
C SER A 186 26.61 18.23 -8.74
N THR A 187 27.36 17.76 -9.74
CA THR A 187 28.08 16.47 -9.70
C THR A 187 29.60 16.71 -9.74
N PRO A 188 30.36 16.33 -8.68
CA PRO A 188 31.82 16.48 -8.65
C PRO A 188 32.55 15.46 -9.53
N SER A 189 33.68 15.83 -10.15
CA SER A 189 34.58 14.92 -10.87
C SER A 189 36.02 14.95 -10.32
N ALA A 190 36.70 13.80 -10.24
CA ALA A 190 38.11 13.69 -9.85
C ALA A 190 38.89 12.69 -10.73
N GLN A 191 40.15 12.99 -11.03
CA GLN A 191 41.07 12.14 -11.82
C GLN A 191 42.24 11.63 -10.98
N PHE A 192 42.64 10.38 -11.22
CA PHE A 192 43.78 9.73 -10.56
C PHE A 192 44.95 9.51 -11.53
N PHE A 193 46.16 9.86 -11.10
CA PHE A 193 47.40 9.71 -11.86
C PHE A 193 48.43 8.84 -11.12
N GLU A 194 49.26 8.13 -11.88
CA GLU A 194 50.39 7.33 -11.41
C GLU A 194 51.71 7.81 -12.07
N ARG A 195 52.81 7.78 -11.30
CA ARG A 195 54.16 8.12 -11.79
C ARG A 195 55.26 7.35 -11.06
N ALA A 196 56.34 7.05 -11.79
CA ALA A 196 57.60 6.51 -11.27
C ALA A 196 58.46 7.58 -10.59
N LEU A 197 59.04 7.26 -9.43
CA LEU A 197 59.76 8.20 -8.57
C LEU A 197 61.28 8.10 -8.73
N SER A 198 61.95 9.24 -8.91
CA SER A 198 63.42 9.30 -8.93
C SER A 198 64.00 9.23 -7.52
N GLY A 199 65.17 8.63 -7.33
CA GLY A 199 65.68 8.47 -5.98
C GLY A 199 67.07 7.87 -5.83
N TYR A 200 67.44 7.57 -4.60
CA TYR A 200 68.68 6.90 -4.25
C TYR A 200 68.55 6.06 -2.99
N ASP A 201 69.44 5.08 -2.82
CA ASP A 201 69.63 4.37 -1.56
C ASP A 201 71.12 4.23 -1.21
N VAL A 202 71.37 4.09 0.09
CA VAL A 202 72.68 3.75 0.64
C VAL A 202 72.52 2.60 1.64
N GLU A 203 73.39 1.60 1.55
CA GLU A 203 73.37 0.41 2.42
C GLU A 203 74.76 0.17 3.02
N ILE A 204 74.81 -0.12 4.32
CA ILE A 204 75.99 -0.65 5.00
C ILE A 204 75.66 -1.99 5.66
N GLY A 205 76.49 -2.99 5.42
CA GLY A 205 76.35 -4.35 5.92
C GLY A 205 77.57 -4.81 6.70
N ARG A 206 77.34 -5.61 7.74
CA ARG A 206 78.38 -6.28 8.53
C ARG A 206 78.13 -7.77 8.64
N ARG A 207 79.20 -8.56 8.52
CA ARG A 207 79.21 -10.01 8.72
C ARG A 207 79.36 -10.37 10.20
N PHE A 208 78.66 -11.41 10.62
CA PHE A 208 78.78 -12.05 11.93
C PHE A 208 78.85 -13.57 11.75
N PRO A 209 79.87 -14.24 12.30
CA PRO A 209 79.95 -15.69 12.29
C PRO A 209 78.97 -16.28 13.32
N VAL A 210 77.98 -17.07 12.88
CA VAL A 210 76.93 -17.64 13.73
C VAL A 210 76.65 -19.09 13.34
N PHE A 211 76.82 -20.03 14.28
CA PHE A 211 76.66 -21.48 14.08
C PHE A 211 77.43 -22.04 12.85
N ASN A 212 78.71 -21.69 12.72
CA ASN A 212 79.61 -22.09 11.62
C ASN A 212 79.20 -21.59 10.21
N ASN A 213 78.26 -20.65 10.13
CA ASN A 213 77.82 -20.02 8.89
C ASN A 213 77.83 -18.49 9.02
N ASP A 214 77.56 -17.80 7.92
CA ASP A 214 77.63 -16.35 7.85
C ASP A 214 76.25 -15.69 7.97
N LEU A 215 76.10 -14.87 9.01
CA LEU A 215 74.98 -13.95 9.16
C LEU A 215 75.43 -12.56 8.72
N TRP A 216 74.79 -12.01 7.70
CA TRP A 216 74.96 -10.61 7.29
C TRP A 216 73.81 -9.78 7.83
N VAL A 217 74.12 -8.64 8.44
CA VAL A 217 73.14 -7.65 8.89
C VAL A 217 73.40 -6.33 8.19
N TYR A 218 72.38 -5.76 7.58
CA TYR A 218 72.41 -4.55 6.78
C TYR A 218 71.50 -3.49 7.36
N ALA A 219 71.96 -2.24 7.31
CA ALA A 219 71.15 -1.05 7.53
C ALA A 219 71.24 -0.15 6.29
N ALA A 220 70.10 0.31 5.81
CA ALA A 220 69.99 1.14 4.62
C ALA A 220 69.03 2.31 4.84
N TYR A 221 69.19 3.34 4.02
CA TYR A 221 68.26 4.47 3.90
C TYR A 221 67.97 4.73 2.43
N PHE A 222 66.70 4.93 2.09
CA PHE A 222 66.27 5.25 0.72
C PHE A 222 65.46 6.55 0.68
N ASN A 223 65.51 7.24 -0.45
CA ASN A 223 64.77 8.47 -0.72
C ASN A 223 64.30 8.51 -2.18
N PHE A 224 62.99 8.47 -2.39
CA PHE A 224 62.36 8.58 -3.71
C PHE A 224 61.36 9.74 -3.72
N HIS A 225 61.46 10.60 -4.73
CA HIS A 225 60.64 11.80 -4.87
C HIS A 225 60.39 12.17 -6.33
N GLU A 226 59.23 12.80 -6.54
CA GLU A 226 58.86 13.55 -7.73
C GLU A 226 57.97 14.73 -7.33
N ASP A 227 57.90 15.76 -8.18
CA ASP A 227 57.10 16.94 -7.90
C ASP A 227 55.60 16.60 -7.78
N ASN A 228 55.00 17.04 -6.67
CA ASN A 228 53.58 16.84 -6.32
C ASN A 228 53.14 15.40 -6.04
N PHE A 229 54.08 14.45 -5.93
CA PHE A 229 53.79 13.11 -5.44
C PHE A 229 54.28 12.97 -3.99
N PRO A 230 53.60 12.16 -3.15
CA PRO A 230 54.10 11.79 -1.84
C PRO A 230 55.54 11.24 -1.90
N ARG A 231 56.40 11.74 -1.03
CA ARG A 231 57.79 11.28 -0.93
C ARG A 231 57.86 9.94 -0.22
N VAL A 232 58.56 8.98 -0.82
CA VAL A 232 58.79 7.64 -0.28
C VAL A 232 60.23 7.58 0.24
N GLU A 233 60.41 7.72 1.56
CA GLU A 233 61.73 7.70 2.19
C GLU A 233 61.69 7.01 3.55
N GLY A 234 62.79 6.37 3.93
CA GLY A 234 62.91 5.78 5.25
C GLY A 234 64.01 4.74 5.42
N PRO A 235 64.13 4.17 6.63
CA PRO A 235 65.12 3.15 6.94
C PRO A 235 64.70 1.75 6.48
N ARG A 236 65.69 0.92 6.14
CA ARG A 236 65.55 -0.51 5.89
C ARG A 236 66.58 -1.28 6.70
N LEU A 237 66.15 -2.36 7.34
CA LEU A 237 67.00 -3.32 8.04
C LEU A 237 66.84 -4.68 7.40
N ARG A 238 67.94 -5.38 7.14
CA ARG A 238 67.92 -6.73 6.56
C ARG A 238 68.93 -7.64 7.24
N ALA A 239 68.54 -8.87 7.50
CA ALA A 239 69.43 -9.92 7.97
C ALA A 239 69.36 -11.12 7.03
N GLU A 240 70.51 -11.65 6.60
CA GLU A 240 70.61 -12.80 5.71
C GLU A 240 71.56 -13.84 6.30
N TYR A 241 71.07 -15.07 6.44
CA TYR A 241 71.83 -16.22 6.89
C TYR A 241 72.14 -17.12 5.68
N LEU A 242 73.44 -17.28 5.39
CA LEU A 242 73.92 -18.06 4.25
C LEU A 242 74.27 -19.46 4.71
N ILE A 243 73.58 -20.46 4.17
CA ILE A 243 73.77 -21.86 4.52
C ILE A 243 74.40 -22.57 3.31
N PRO A 244 75.66 -23.03 3.40
CA PRO A 244 76.26 -23.86 2.37
C PRO A 244 75.44 -25.14 2.17
N LEU A 245 75.05 -25.40 0.93
CA LEU A 245 74.43 -26.64 0.53
C LEU A 245 75.53 -27.52 -0.06
N GLY A 246 75.79 -28.68 0.56
CA GLY A 246 76.70 -29.67 0.00
C GLY A 246 76.18 -30.25 -1.32
N PRO A 247 76.98 -31.06 -2.03
CA PRO A 247 76.49 -31.77 -3.21
C PRO A 247 75.34 -32.71 -2.81
N ILE A 248 74.15 -32.38 -3.26
CA ILE A 248 72.95 -33.24 -3.26
C ILE A 248 72.68 -33.52 -4.75
N ASP A 249 72.15 -34.70 -5.11
CA ASP A 249 72.01 -35.19 -6.51
C ASP A 249 71.44 -34.20 -7.55
N VAL A 250 70.89 -33.06 -7.13
CA VAL A 250 70.27 -32.01 -7.95
C VAL A 250 70.97 -30.64 -7.93
N LEU A 251 71.98 -30.39 -7.07
CA LEU A 251 72.66 -29.08 -6.96
C LEU A 251 74.20 -29.23 -6.98
N PRO A 252 74.92 -28.38 -7.76
CA PRO A 252 76.37 -28.40 -7.82
C PRO A 252 77.02 -27.90 -6.51
N GLU A 253 78.27 -28.32 -6.30
CA GLU A 253 79.09 -27.88 -5.16
C GLU A 253 79.29 -26.36 -5.18
N GLY A 254 79.19 -25.71 -4.02
CA GLY A 254 79.18 -24.24 -3.90
C GLY A 254 77.79 -23.59 -3.94
N SER A 255 76.72 -24.38 -4.02
CA SER A 255 75.36 -23.86 -3.86
C SER A 255 75.09 -23.40 -2.43
N HIS A 256 74.32 -22.32 -2.26
CA HIS A 256 73.97 -21.78 -0.93
C HIS A 256 72.49 -21.45 -0.84
N ALA A 257 71.86 -21.84 0.27
CA ALA A 257 70.56 -21.33 0.66
C ALA A 257 70.73 -20.00 1.40
N ILE A 258 69.82 -19.07 1.14
CA ILE A 258 69.72 -17.78 1.79
C ILE A 258 68.39 -17.75 2.51
N VAL A 259 68.44 -17.60 3.83
CA VAL A 259 67.25 -17.40 4.68
C VAL A 259 67.41 -16.07 5.38
N GLY A 260 66.42 -15.21 5.30
CA GLY A 260 66.55 -13.85 5.83
C GLY A 260 65.25 -13.19 6.22
N GLY A 261 65.39 -12.02 6.83
CA GLY A 261 64.30 -11.15 7.19
C GLY A 261 64.64 -9.71 6.81
N GLU A 262 63.66 -8.98 6.31
CA GLU A 262 63.78 -7.58 5.93
C GLU A 262 62.65 -6.78 6.59
N TRP A 263 62.96 -5.63 7.15
CA TRP A 263 62.00 -4.68 7.68
C TRP A 263 62.28 -3.32 7.07
N GLN A 264 61.23 -2.61 6.69
CA GLN A 264 61.33 -1.23 6.21
C GLN A 264 60.16 -0.41 6.70
N HIS A 265 60.36 0.89 6.81
CA HIS A 265 59.29 1.82 7.14
C HIS A 265 59.41 3.09 6.31
N ASP A 266 58.31 3.52 5.70
CA ASP A 266 58.22 4.82 5.02
C ASP A 266 56.85 5.48 5.24
N ASN A 267 56.78 6.76 4.89
CA ASN A 267 55.62 7.62 5.16
C ASN A 267 54.38 7.32 4.29
N VAL A 268 54.52 6.54 3.21
CA VAL A 268 53.43 6.24 2.27
C VAL A 268 52.89 4.85 2.51
N ARG A 269 53.76 3.85 2.64
CA ARG A 269 53.43 2.42 2.78
C ARG A 269 53.43 1.95 4.23
N GLY A 270 53.89 2.76 5.18
CA GLY A 270 53.95 2.33 6.59
C GLY A 270 55.08 1.32 6.83
N SER A 271 54.91 0.43 7.82
CA SER A 271 55.91 -0.59 8.18
C SER A 271 55.65 -1.91 7.49
N GLN A 272 56.61 -2.39 6.72
CA GLN A 272 56.56 -3.67 6.02
C GLN A 272 57.64 -4.61 6.54
N ALA A 273 57.31 -5.89 6.67
CA ALA A 273 58.26 -6.94 7.02
C ALA A 273 58.16 -8.10 6.02
N PHE A 274 59.31 -8.66 5.64
CA PHE A 274 59.43 -9.76 4.68
C PHE A 274 60.29 -10.87 5.25
N ALA A 275 59.85 -12.12 5.08
CA ALA A 275 60.70 -13.30 5.19
C ALA A 275 61.24 -13.66 3.80
N THR A 276 62.55 -13.82 3.66
CA THR A 276 63.23 -14.05 2.38
C THR A 276 63.80 -15.45 2.31
N PHE A 277 63.56 -16.15 1.22
CA PHE A 277 64.12 -17.47 0.94
C PHE A 277 64.70 -17.49 -0.46
N GLY A 278 65.91 -18.00 -0.61
CA GLY A 278 66.53 -18.11 -1.93
C GLY A 278 67.59 -19.18 -2.00
N ILE A 279 67.90 -19.62 -3.21
CA ILE A 279 68.95 -20.57 -3.52
C ILE A 279 69.83 -19.93 -4.59
N ARG A 280 71.14 -19.90 -4.33
CA ARG A 280 72.16 -19.52 -5.32
C ARG A 280 72.91 -20.75 -5.79
N ILE A 281 73.06 -20.86 -7.10
CA ILE A 281 73.65 -21.99 -7.80
C ILE A 281 74.76 -21.49 -8.73
N PRO A 282 76.02 -21.90 -8.53
CA PRO A 282 77.08 -21.63 -9.50
C PRO A 282 76.89 -22.50 -10.76
N LEU A 283 77.01 -21.88 -11.93
CA LEU A 283 76.90 -22.49 -13.24
C LEU A 283 78.29 -22.51 -13.91
N GLY A 284 78.79 -23.70 -14.26
CA GLY A 284 79.93 -23.85 -15.17
C GLY A 284 81.31 -24.13 -14.56
N SER A 285 81.43 -24.71 -13.37
CA SER A 285 82.70 -25.22 -12.84
C SER A 285 82.87 -26.72 -13.11
N ASP A 286 84.11 -27.14 -13.43
CA ASP A 286 84.49 -28.57 -13.48
C ASP A 286 84.25 -29.19 -12.09
N PRO A 287 83.57 -30.34 -11.96
CA PRO A 287 83.11 -30.90 -10.68
C PRO A 287 84.22 -31.49 -9.79
N HIS A 288 85.49 -31.11 -9.98
CA HIS A 288 86.64 -31.70 -9.28
C HIS A 288 87.38 -30.77 -8.30
N GLU A 289 86.99 -29.50 -8.17
CA GLU A 289 87.52 -28.61 -7.11
C GLU A 289 86.38 -27.99 -6.30
N ALA A 290 86.35 -28.31 -5.00
CA ALA A 290 85.46 -27.67 -4.05
C ALA A 290 85.78 -26.16 -3.99
N PRO A 291 84.78 -25.27 -4.09
CA PRO A 291 84.99 -23.84 -3.93
C PRO A 291 85.52 -23.54 -2.51
N PRO A 292 86.29 -22.45 -2.32
CA PRO A 292 86.84 -22.10 -1.02
C PRO A 292 85.71 -21.80 -0.04
N THR A 293 85.89 -22.10 1.24
CA THR A 293 85.01 -21.57 2.28
C THR A 293 85.14 -20.04 2.35
N MET A 294 84.11 -19.34 2.84
CA MET A 294 84.15 -17.88 2.97
C MET A 294 85.33 -17.38 3.83
N SER A 295 85.77 -18.17 4.82
CA SER A 295 86.95 -17.88 5.65
C SER A 295 88.29 -18.16 4.97
N GLN A 296 88.30 -18.93 3.88
CA GLN A 296 89.51 -19.22 3.10
C GLN A 296 89.73 -18.16 2.02
N ASP A 297 88.67 -17.75 1.32
CA ASP A 297 88.75 -16.69 0.30
C ASP A 297 87.44 -15.91 0.18
N TRP A 298 87.32 -14.84 0.96
CA TRP A 298 86.14 -13.96 0.93
C TRP A 298 86.02 -13.20 -0.41
N LYS A 299 87.12 -12.99 -1.13
CA LYS A 299 87.13 -12.24 -2.40
C LYS A 299 86.44 -13.04 -3.50
N TYR A 300 86.63 -14.35 -3.53
CA TYR A 300 85.91 -15.26 -4.43
C TYR A 300 84.40 -15.06 -4.32
N TRP A 301 83.85 -15.14 -3.11
CA TRP A 301 82.42 -15.01 -2.85
C TRP A 301 81.90 -13.58 -3.06
N ALA A 302 82.71 -12.57 -2.77
CA ALA A 302 82.37 -11.18 -3.04
C ALA A 302 82.25 -10.92 -4.55
N MET A 303 83.14 -11.47 -5.37
CA MET A 303 83.16 -11.30 -6.83
C MET A 303 81.95 -11.93 -7.55
N ILE A 304 81.40 -13.03 -7.01
CA ILE A 304 80.17 -13.68 -7.53
C ILE A 304 78.90 -13.29 -6.78
N SER A 305 78.98 -12.35 -5.84
CA SER A 305 77.79 -11.92 -5.10
C SER A 305 76.84 -11.16 -6.02
N ARG A 306 75.52 -11.34 -5.87
CA ARG A 306 74.57 -10.55 -6.65
C ARG A 306 74.77 -9.06 -6.40
N ILE A 307 74.55 -8.25 -7.43
CA ILE A 307 74.44 -6.80 -7.23
C ILE A 307 73.24 -6.53 -6.33
N GLN A 308 73.45 -5.77 -5.26
CA GLN A 308 72.39 -5.39 -4.35
C GLN A 308 71.93 -3.96 -4.63
N ARG A 309 70.69 -3.85 -5.05
CA ARG A 309 69.96 -2.61 -5.29
C ARG A 309 68.50 -2.85 -4.90
N ASP A 310 67.71 -1.80 -4.82
CA ASP A 310 66.27 -1.95 -4.83
C ASP A 310 65.84 -2.47 -6.20
N ILE A 311 65.04 -3.53 -6.20
CA ILE A 311 64.55 -4.23 -7.40
C ILE A 311 63.07 -3.85 -7.61
N ASP A 312 62.58 -2.82 -6.93
CA ASP A 312 61.25 -2.26 -7.11
C ASP A 312 61.41 -0.88 -7.72
N LEU A 313 60.91 -0.67 -8.95
CA LEU A 313 60.65 0.69 -9.43
C LEU A 313 59.53 1.27 -8.56
N VAL A 314 59.83 2.33 -7.82
CA VAL A 314 58.89 2.93 -6.86
C VAL A 314 57.92 3.83 -7.62
N THR A 315 56.64 3.46 -7.67
CA THR A 315 55.56 4.32 -8.17
C THR A 315 54.78 4.94 -7.01
N SER A 316 54.15 6.09 -7.27
CA SER A 316 53.16 6.70 -6.38
C SER A 316 51.96 7.18 -7.17
N ASN A 317 50.80 7.16 -6.54
CA ASN A 317 49.58 7.74 -7.10
C ASN A 317 49.27 9.11 -6.48
N ARG A 318 48.49 9.89 -7.22
CA ARG A 318 47.97 11.20 -6.81
C ARG A 318 46.56 11.37 -7.35
N SER A 319 45.63 11.80 -6.50
CA SER A 319 44.36 12.38 -6.95
C SER A 319 44.55 13.87 -7.27
N VAL A 320 44.00 14.28 -8.39
CA VAL A 320 43.81 15.70 -8.71
C VAL A 320 42.31 15.91 -8.77
N ASP A 321 41.79 16.66 -7.80
CA ASP A 321 40.46 17.23 -7.92
C ASP A 321 40.48 18.12 -9.15
N THR A 322 39.77 17.72 -10.20
CA THR A 322 39.46 18.63 -11.28
C THR A 322 38.44 19.62 -10.71
N THR A 323 38.68 20.92 -10.87
CA THR A 323 37.67 21.96 -10.56
C THR A 323 36.40 21.85 -11.41
N ASP A 324 36.32 20.84 -12.28
CA ASP A 324 35.21 20.55 -13.17
C ASP A 324 34.05 19.96 -12.36
N MET A 325 33.20 20.84 -11.85
CA MET A 325 31.85 20.51 -11.43
C MET A 325 30.94 20.61 -12.66
N THR A 326 30.24 19.53 -12.98
CA THR A 326 29.13 19.63 -13.92
C THR A 326 27.91 20.12 -13.14
N THR A 327 27.44 21.33 -13.47
CA THR A 327 26.21 21.90 -12.94
C THR A 327 25.14 21.89 -14.00
N GLU A 328 23.93 21.48 -13.65
CA GLU A 328 22.74 21.64 -14.49
C GLU A 328 21.62 22.33 -13.73
N VAL A 329 20.73 23.00 -14.45
CA VAL A 329 19.52 23.58 -13.87
C VAL A 329 18.54 22.45 -13.60
N ALA A 330 18.01 22.41 -12.38
CA ALA A 330 17.09 21.36 -11.98
C ALA A 330 15.75 21.43 -12.73
N THR A 331 15.12 20.28 -12.90
CA THR A 331 13.85 20.07 -13.58
C THR A 331 12.73 19.94 -12.57
N ASN A 332 11.58 20.56 -12.85
CA ASN A 332 10.35 20.38 -12.09
C ASN A 332 9.77 18.98 -12.38
N PRO A 333 9.62 18.10 -11.38
CA PRO A 333 9.07 16.77 -11.58
C PRO A 333 7.60 16.76 -12.02
N VAL A 334 6.85 17.85 -11.78
CA VAL A 334 5.43 17.97 -12.14
C VAL A 334 5.26 18.32 -13.62
N SER A 335 6.02 19.30 -14.13
CA SER A 335 5.91 19.73 -15.53
C SER A 335 6.91 19.06 -16.48
N GLY A 336 7.99 18.46 -15.96
CA GLY A 336 9.11 17.95 -16.77
C GLY A 336 9.97 19.04 -17.40
N THR A 337 9.81 20.30 -16.99
CA THR A 337 10.57 21.46 -17.52
C THR A 337 11.60 21.97 -16.51
N GLN A 338 12.72 22.52 -16.99
CA GLN A 338 13.69 23.18 -16.12
C GLN A 338 13.08 24.37 -15.37
N TYR A 339 13.47 24.56 -14.11
CA TYR A 339 13.07 25.72 -13.32
C TYR A 339 13.69 27.00 -13.90
N GLY A 340 12.85 28.00 -14.15
CA GLY A 340 13.27 29.29 -14.69
C GLY A 340 13.94 30.18 -13.65
N GLY A 341 13.66 29.92 -12.37
CA GLY A 341 14.33 30.54 -11.23
C GLY A 341 13.60 30.27 -9.92
N ILE A 342 14.20 30.66 -8.79
CA ILE A 342 13.62 30.62 -7.45
C ILE A 342 13.69 32.00 -6.81
N TYR A 343 12.58 32.49 -6.27
CA TYR A 343 12.43 33.87 -5.78
C TYR A 343 11.84 33.88 -4.38
N PHE A 344 12.49 34.56 -3.45
CA PHE A 344 12.14 34.57 -2.04
C PHE A 344 11.41 35.86 -1.65
N ALA A 345 10.21 35.69 -1.08
CA ALA A 345 9.42 36.75 -0.49
C ALA A 345 9.51 36.70 1.04
N GLN A 346 9.68 37.84 1.70
CA GLN A 346 9.54 37.98 3.15
C GLN A 346 8.72 39.24 3.50
N ASP A 347 7.89 39.18 4.54
CA ASP A 347 7.02 40.30 4.93
C ASP A 347 7.82 41.57 5.25
N GLY A 348 7.46 42.68 4.62
CA GLY A 348 8.13 43.98 4.75
C GLY A 348 9.55 44.07 4.15
N ALA A 349 10.04 43.05 3.45
CA ALA A 349 11.34 43.07 2.80
C ALA A 349 11.33 43.88 1.48
N ALA A 350 12.50 44.37 1.05
CA ALA A 350 12.65 45.20 -0.15
C ALA A 350 13.92 44.84 -0.94
N GLY A 351 14.45 43.63 -0.73
CA GLY A 351 15.63 43.11 -1.41
C GLY A 351 15.35 42.69 -2.85
N VAL A 352 16.29 41.97 -3.44
CA VAL A 352 16.24 41.53 -4.85
C VAL A 352 15.59 40.15 -5.08
N GLY A 353 15.10 39.48 -4.03
CA GLY A 353 14.36 38.22 -4.12
C GLY A 353 15.25 36.97 -4.10
N THR A 354 16.47 37.04 -3.56
CA THR A 354 17.32 35.86 -3.29
C THR A 354 17.10 35.36 -1.87
N SER A 355 17.60 34.17 -1.53
CA SER A 355 17.52 33.64 -0.16
C SER A 355 18.18 34.54 0.89
N ASP A 356 19.25 35.25 0.51
CA ASP A 356 20.02 36.12 1.40
C ASP A 356 19.50 37.57 1.43
N ASP A 357 18.73 37.97 0.41
CA ASP A 357 18.15 39.31 0.24
C ASP A 357 16.72 39.21 -0.34
N PRO A 358 15.74 38.73 0.45
CA PRO A 358 14.37 38.50 -0.01
C PRO A 358 13.67 39.83 -0.37
N SER A 359 12.73 39.78 -1.31
CA SER A 359 11.90 40.93 -1.69
C SER A 359 10.54 40.90 -1.00
N ASP A 360 9.70 41.91 -1.24
CA ASP A 360 8.27 41.81 -0.92
C ASP A 360 7.58 40.73 -1.79
N LEU A 361 6.38 40.33 -1.37
CA LEU A 361 5.60 39.27 -2.01
C LEU A 361 5.27 39.59 -3.46
N THR A 362 4.79 40.80 -3.74
CA THR A 362 4.38 41.23 -5.09
C THR A 362 5.57 41.23 -6.06
N THR A 363 6.76 41.64 -5.60
CA THR A 363 7.98 41.65 -6.42
C THR A 363 8.47 40.24 -6.70
N ALA A 364 8.49 39.36 -5.69
CA ALA A 364 8.91 37.96 -5.86
C ALA A 364 7.93 37.21 -6.78
N GLU A 365 6.63 37.41 -6.59
CA GLU A 365 5.58 36.84 -7.44
C GLU A 365 5.74 37.28 -8.90
N ALA A 366 5.91 38.59 -9.14
CA ALA A 366 6.11 39.10 -10.49
C ALA A 366 7.36 38.52 -11.15
N ALA A 367 8.44 38.31 -10.39
CA ALA A 367 9.68 37.71 -10.89
C ALA A 367 9.52 36.20 -11.20
N ALA A 368 8.84 35.46 -10.31
CA ALA A 368 8.51 34.05 -10.54
C ALA A 368 7.60 33.89 -11.77
N ASN A 369 6.60 34.75 -11.91
CA ASN A 369 5.68 34.75 -13.04
C ASN A 369 6.34 35.18 -14.36
N ALA A 370 7.31 36.09 -14.32
CA ALA A 370 8.09 36.46 -15.50
C ALA A 370 9.03 35.33 -15.97
N ALA A 371 9.43 34.42 -15.07
CA ALA A 371 10.33 33.32 -15.38
C ALA A 371 9.67 32.15 -16.12
N GLY A 372 8.33 32.08 -16.20
CA GLY A 372 7.62 31.00 -16.90
C GLY A 372 7.48 29.72 -16.09
N THR A 373 8.56 29.25 -15.50
CA THR A 373 8.64 28.02 -14.67
C THR A 373 9.27 28.35 -13.31
N GLY A 374 8.89 29.50 -12.75
CA GLY A 374 9.45 30.04 -11.52
C GLY A 374 8.96 29.35 -10.25
N VAL A 375 9.81 29.32 -9.23
CA VAL A 375 9.47 28.93 -7.87
C VAL A 375 9.31 30.20 -7.03
N LEU A 376 8.11 30.43 -6.48
CA LEU A 376 7.84 31.46 -5.49
C LEU A 376 7.98 30.84 -4.10
N VAL A 377 8.94 31.32 -3.31
CA VAL A 377 9.13 30.95 -1.91
C VAL A 377 8.51 32.03 -1.03
N VAL A 378 7.54 31.66 -0.21
CA VAL A 378 6.98 32.52 0.83
C VAL A 378 7.72 32.19 2.11
N ASP A 379 8.57 33.08 2.64
CA ASP A 379 9.33 32.83 3.87
C ASP A 379 8.64 33.47 5.09
N GLY A 380 8.09 32.62 5.96
CA GLY A 380 7.45 33.03 7.21
C GLY A 380 6.02 33.58 7.04
N ASN A 381 5.64 34.48 7.95
CA ASN A 381 4.26 34.93 8.09
C ASN A 381 4.03 36.28 7.43
N PHE A 382 2.99 36.37 6.59
CA PHE A 382 2.52 37.60 5.97
C PHE A 382 1.23 38.05 6.64
N ALA A 383 1.25 39.24 7.25
CA ALA A 383 0.12 39.78 8.02
C ALA A 383 -1.08 40.19 7.14
N THR A 384 -0.83 40.54 5.88
CA THR A 384 -1.86 40.90 4.90
C THR A 384 -1.41 40.46 3.51
N VAL A 385 -2.27 39.71 2.82
CA VAL A 385 -2.03 39.24 1.45
C VAL A 385 -3.18 39.71 0.56
N ASP A 386 -2.86 40.50 -0.47
CA ASP A 386 -3.82 41.02 -1.45
C ASP A 386 -3.84 40.15 -2.72
N GLY A 387 -4.02 38.84 -2.51
CA GLY A 387 -3.95 37.82 -3.54
C GLY A 387 -2.54 37.45 -4.01
N ILE A 388 -2.38 36.20 -4.43
CA ILE A 388 -1.21 35.65 -5.14
C ILE A 388 -1.73 34.93 -6.38
N SER A 389 -1.10 35.13 -7.54
CA SER A 389 -1.38 34.39 -8.76
C SER A 389 -0.22 33.44 -9.07
N VAL A 390 -0.53 32.15 -9.26
CA VAL A 390 0.46 31.16 -9.72
C VAL A 390 0.20 30.82 -11.18
N MET A 391 1.25 30.87 -11.99
CA MET A 391 1.18 30.59 -13.42
C MET A 391 1.40 29.11 -13.76
N ALA A 392 1.15 28.73 -15.02
CA ALA A 392 1.46 27.40 -15.54
C ALA A 392 2.92 26.99 -15.28
N ASN A 393 3.14 25.75 -14.84
CA ASN A 393 4.43 25.17 -14.44
C ASN A 393 5.10 25.87 -13.25
N GLY A 394 4.37 26.76 -12.56
CA GLY A 394 4.83 27.45 -11.37
C GLY A 394 4.79 26.57 -10.13
N THR A 395 5.70 26.87 -9.19
CA THR A 395 5.72 26.24 -7.87
C THR A 395 5.59 27.32 -6.80
N LEU A 396 4.60 27.21 -5.92
CA LEU A 396 4.47 28.00 -4.70
C LEU A 396 4.87 27.14 -3.51
N VAL A 397 5.89 27.54 -2.77
CA VAL A 397 6.42 26.73 -1.66
C VAL A 397 6.69 27.57 -0.42
N GLY A 398 6.41 27.00 0.76
CA GLY A 398 6.75 27.63 2.02
C GLY A 398 8.23 27.52 2.39
N GLY A 399 8.76 28.49 3.14
CA GLY A 399 10.10 28.47 3.70
C GLY A 399 10.30 27.30 4.69
N GLY A 400 11.53 26.79 4.78
CA GLY A 400 11.86 25.66 5.65
C GLY A 400 11.34 24.30 5.16
N SER A 401 10.74 24.25 3.97
CA SER A 401 10.26 23.03 3.32
C SER A 401 11.38 22.22 2.66
N THR A 402 11.02 21.03 2.16
CA THR A 402 11.89 20.25 1.27
C THR A 402 11.17 20.06 -0.07
N LEU A 403 11.75 20.58 -1.14
CA LEU A 403 11.26 20.46 -2.50
C LEU A 403 12.00 19.32 -3.21
N VAL A 404 11.27 18.46 -3.91
CA VAL A 404 11.89 17.44 -4.77
C VAL A 404 12.16 18.05 -6.15
N VAL A 405 13.39 17.89 -6.63
CA VAL A 405 13.83 18.38 -7.95
C VAL A 405 14.53 17.27 -8.73
N GLN A 406 14.51 17.34 -10.06
CA GLN A 406 15.08 16.30 -10.93
C GLN A 406 16.31 16.77 -11.71
N ASP A 407 17.24 15.84 -11.96
CA ASP A 407 18.28 16.03 -12.97
C ASP A 407 17.74 15.78 -14.39
N SER A 408 18.56 16.00 -15.42
CA SER A 408 18.19 15.73 -16.82
C SER A 408 18.01 14.23 -17.13
N ALA A 409 18.43 13.33 -16.25
CA ALA A 409 18.25 11.88 -16.36
C ALA A 409 16.98 11.36 -15.64
N GLY A 410 16.28 12.22 -14.90
CA GLY A 410 15.06 11.90 -14.15
C GLY A 410 15.30 11.39 -12.72
N ASN A 411 16.50 11.54 -12.17
CA ASN A 411 16.79 11.20 -10.77
C ASN A 411 16.30 12.31 -9.83
N ASN A 412 15.66 11.92 -8.72
CA ASN A 412 15.12 12.86 -7.73
C ASN A 412 16.17 13.24 -6.67
N TYR A 413 16.22 14.53 -6.33
CA TYR A 413 17.05 15.10 -5.26
C TYR A 413 16.20 15.96 -4.35
N ASN A 414 16.50 15.92 -3.05
CA ASN A 414 15.84 16.76 -2.06
C ASN A 414 16.57 18.10 -1.96
N LEU A 415 15.88 19.19 -2.26
CA LEU A 415 16.33 20.55 -2.04
C LEU A 415 15.70 21.09 -0.76
N ALA A 416 16.52 21.41 0.23
CA ALA A 416 16.06 22.13 1.41
C ALA A 416 15.84 23.60 1.04
N ILE A 417 14.62 24.10 1.26
CA ILE A 417 14.28 25.51 1.06
C ILE A 417 14.60 26.27 2.35
N PRO A 418 15.49 27.27 2.33
CA PRO A 418 15.76 28.12 3.49
C PRO A 418 14.50 28.84 3.99
N GLY A 419 14.52 29.28 5.24
CA GLY A 419 13.43 30.05 5.84
C GLY A 419 12.60 29.29 6.87
N SER A 420 11.39 29.79 7.13
CA SER A 420 10.44 29.30 8.11
C SER A 420 9.07 29.02 7.48
N ALA A 421 8.29 28.16 8.14
CA ALA A 421 6.96 27.77 7.69
C ALA A 421 6.05 28.97 7.43
N SER A 422 5.21 28.84 6.41
CA SER A 422 4.55 29.99 5.79
C SER A 422 3.10 30.11 6.16
N THR A 423 2.72 31.29 6.66
CA THR A 423 1.32 31.64 6.95
C THR A 423 0.93 32.89 6.18
N LEU A 424 -0.06 32.78 5.31
CA LEU A 424 -0.65 33.86 4.54
C LEU A 424 -1.95 34.31 5.23
N THR A 425 -2.00 35.55 5.70
CA THR A 425 -3.21 36.10 6.31
C THR A 425 -3.98 36.93 5.27
N ALA A 426 -5.16 36.46 4.90
CA ALA A 426 -6.07 37.14 3.98
C ALA A 426 -6.59 38.47 4.56
N ILE A 427 -6.87 39.43 3.68
CA ILE A 427 -7.32 40.76 4.08
C ILE A 427 -8.77 40.73 4.55
N ALA A 428 -9.00 41.23 5.77
CA ALA A 428 -10.35 41.26 6.33
C ALA A 428 -11.33 42.10 5.48
N GLY A 429 -12.40 41.48 4.98
CA GLY A 429 -13.37 42.12 4.09
C GLY A 429 -12.86 42.35 2.65
N GLY A 430 -11.79 41.65 2.26
CA GLY A 430 -11.32 41.57 0.88
C GLY A 430 -12.38 40.98 -0.06
N THR A 431 -12.25 41.29 -1.35
CA THR A 431 -13.10 40.72 -2.42
C THR A 431 -12.31 39.79 -3.35
N ALA A 432 -11.03 39.57 -3.07
CA ALA A 432 -10.14 38.74 -3.87
C ALA A 432 -10.12 37.30 -3.32
N ASN A 433 -9.39 36.40 -3.98
CA ASN A 433 -9.00 35.13 -3.38
C ASN A 433 -7.57 35.28 -2.85
N THR A 434 -7.22 34.60 -1.76
CA THR A 434 -5.85 34.69 -1.24
C THR A 434 -4.83 34.05 -2.20
N LEU A 435 -5.20 32.94 -2.83
CA LEU A 435 -4.46 32.30 -3.91
C LEU A 435 -5.37 32.07 -5.12
N THR A 436 -4.91 32.48 -6.30
CA THR A 436 -5.58 32.26 -7.58
C THR A 436 -4.66 31.47 -8.51
N ILE A 437 -5.21 30.41 -9.10
CA ILE A 437 -4.61 29.62 -10.16
C ILE A 437 -5.62 29.68 -11.31
N ASP A 438 -5.25 30.18 -12.47
CA ASP A 438 -6.20 30.30 -13.59
C ASP A 438 -5.47 30.17 -14.91
N ASN A 439 -5.94 29.24 -15.75
CA ASN A 439 -5.29 28.88 -17.01
C ASN A 439 -3.80 28.49 -16.81
N ALA A 440 -3.53 27.70 -15.77
CA ALA A 440 -2.22 27.39 -15.24
C ALA A 440 -2.06 25.87 -14.97
N ASP A 441 -1.55 25.15 -15.97
CA ASP A 441 -1.29 23.70 -15.86
C ASP A 441 -0.02 23.38 -15.06
N ASN A 442 0.05 22.17 -14.47
CA ASN A 442 1.24 21.62 -13.80
C ASN A 442 1.72 22.44 -12.60
N VAL A 443 0.79 22.91 -11.76
CA VAL A 443 1.11 23.74 -10.60
C VAL A 443 1.34 22.89 -9.36
N LEU A 444 2.39 23.23 -8.61
CA LEU A 444 2.67 22.69 -7.28
C LEU A 444 2.48 23.76 -6.21
N VAL A 445 1.65 23.48 -5.21
CA VAL A 445 1.54 24.28 -3.98
C VAL A 445 1.94 23.42 -2.80
N GLN A 446 2.93 23.87 -2.03
CA GLN A 446 3.49 23.06 -0.96
C GLN A 446 3.79 23.86 0.32
N ASP A 447 3.46 23.30 1.49
CA ASP A 447 3.79 23.85 2.81
C ASP A 447 3.25 25.29 3.05
N ILE A 448 2.02 25.54 2.61
CA ILE A 448 1.34 26.84 2.76
C ILE A 448 0.18 26.73 3.75
N THR A 449 0.10 27.66 4.69
CA THR A 449 -1.07 27.85 5.57
C THR A 449 -1.76 29.16 5.22
N ILE A 450 -3.08 29.15 5.02
CA ILE A 450 -3.88 30.35 4.76
C ILE A 450 -4.85 30.59 5.92
N VAL A 451 -4.91 31.80 6.45
CA VAL A 451 -5.81 32.21 7.55
C VAL A 451 -6.50 33.54 7.23
N GLY A 452 -7.47 33.94 8.05
CA GLY A 452 -8.13 35.25 7.91
C GLY A 452 -9.54 35.16 7.34
N THR A 453 -9.98 36.19 6.63
CA THR A 453 -11.34 36.25 6.06
C THR A 453 -11.23 36.77 4.63
N ASP A 454 -11.80 36.09 3.64
CA ASP A 454 -11.80 36.53 2.24
C ASP A 454 -12.97 35.89 1.47
N LEU A 455 -13.04 36.06 0.15
CA LEU A 455 -14.02 35.32 -0.65
C LEU A 455 -13.70 33.81 -0.65
N ARG A 456 -12.47 33.43 -1.04
CA ARG A 456 -11.96 32.05 -1.07
C ARG A 456 -10.49 32.03 -0.66
N ALA A 457 -10.06 31.02 0.07
CA ALA A 457 -8.63 30.88 0.37
C ALA A 457 -7.85 30.49 -0.90
N ILE A 458 -8.37 29.53 -1.66
CA ILE A 458 -7.79 29.12 -2.95
C ILE A 458 -8.89 29.01 -3.99
N SER A 459 -8.70 29.63 -5.15
CA SER A 459 -9.54 29.44 -6.33
C SER A 459 -8.66 28.96 -7.49
N ALA A 460 -9.02 27.83 -8.08
CA ALA A 460 -8.37 27.30 -9.28
C ALA A 460 -9.41 27.17 -10.42
N SER A 461 -9.05 27.56 -11.64
CA SER A 461 -9.94 27.46 -12.79
C SER A 461 -9.26 27.19 -14.12
N ASN A 462 -9.84 26.29 -14.92
CA ASN A 462 -9.33 25.93 -16.26
C ASN A 462 -7.87 25.41 -16.23
N ASP A 463 -7.57 24.55 -15.25
CA ASP A 463 -6.22 24.07 -15.01
C ASP A 463 -6.13 22.53 -15.13
N THR A 464 -4.95 22.04 -15.51
CA THR A 464 -4.62 20.62 -15.56
C THR A 464 -3.53 20.29 -14.55
N ASN A 465 -3.61 19.13 -13.87
CA ASN A 465 -2.53 18.58 -13.04
C ASN A 465 -2.12 19.50 -11.88
N LEU A 466 -3.06 19.81 -10.99
CA LEU A 466 -2.82 20.58 -9.77
C LEU A 466 -2.36 19.67 -8.63
N ASN A 467 -1.25 20.01 -7.97
CA ASN A 467 -0.64 19.20 -6.91
C ASN A 467 -0.45 20.01 -5.62
N PHE A 468 -1.24 19.70 -4.59
CA PHE A 468 -1.19 20.36 -3.30
C PHE A 468 -0.62 19.42 -2.24
N THR A 469 0.44 19.85 -1.55
CA THR A 469 1.11 19.04 -0.51
C THR A 469 1.23 19.83 0.78
N ARG A 470 0.63 19.35 1.87
CA ARG A 470 0.62 20.01 3.18
C ARG A 470 0.15 21.47 3.09
N VAL A 471 -0.94 21.68 2.36
CA VAL A 471 -1.66 22.95 2.27
C VAL A 471 -2.79 22.94 3.30
N SER A 472 -2.94 24.01 4.07
CA SER A 472 -4.00 24.15 5.08
C SER A 472 -4.70 25.50 5.00
N VAL A 473 -5.98 25.54 5.37
CA VAL A 473 -6.82 26.74 5.41
C VAL A 473 -7.54 26.82 6.76
N GLY A 474 -7.33 27.91 7.49
CA GLY A 474 -7.81 28.10 8.86
C GLY A 474 -6.72 27.82 9.91
N THR A 475 -7.12 27.63 11.17
CA THR A 475 -6.14 27.45 12.25
C THR A 475 -5.48 26.07 12.21
N PRO A 476 -4.14 25.97 12.18
CA PRO A 476 -3.48 24.71 12.46
C PRO A 476 -3.77 24.24 13.90
N ALA A 477 -3.62 22.93 14.12
CA ALA A 477 -3.86 22.30 15.42
C ALA A 477 -3.08 22.99 16.55
N GLY A 478 -3.81 23.63 17.48
CA GLY A 478 -3.26 24.25 18.70
C GLY A 478 -3.21 25.78 18.73
N GLY A 479 -3.63 26.48 17.67
CA GLY A 479 -3.76 27.94 17.67
C GLY A 479 -5.15 28.44 18.11
N VAL A 480 -5.21 29.30 19.12
CA VAL A 480 -6.46 30.00 19.50
C VAL A 480 -6.63 31.22 18.58
N GLY A 481 -7.34 31.08 17.45
CA GLY A 481 -7.68 32.21 16.59
C GLY A 481 -8.35 31.91 15.25
N GLY A 482 -9.70 31.87 15.22
CA GLY A 482 -10.56 32.17 14.05
C GLY A 482 -10.63 31.16 12.89
N SER A 483 -11.84 30.70 12.55
CA SER A 483 -12.14 29.98 11.30
C SER A 483 -11.94 30.89 10.06
N PHE A 484 -11.49 30.35 8.92
CA PHE A 484 -11.44 31.12 7.68
C PHE A 484 -12.86 31.48 7.25
N THR A 485 -13.14 32.77 7.15
CA THR A 485 -14.48 33.24 6.79
C THR A 485 -14.57 33.35 5.27
N GLY A 486 -15.17 32.37 4.61
CA GLY A 486 -15.19 32.17 3.15
C GLY A 486 -15.11 30.68 2.78
N ASP A 487 -14.99 30.37 1.49
CA ASP A 487 -14.74 28.99 1.04
C ASP A 487 -13.24 28.63 1.18
N GLY A 488 -12.93 27.37 1.43
CA GLY A 488 -11.58 26.86 1.52
C GLY A 488 -10.92 26.79 0.14
N ILE A 489 -11.18 25.71 -0.58
CA ILE A 489 -10.68 25.51 -1.94
C ILE A 489 -11.87 25.40 -2.89
N VAL A 490 -11.84 26.18 -3.96
CA VAL A 490 -12.79 26.06 -5.06
C VAL A 490 -12.06 25.74 -6.34
N LEU A 491 -12.44 24.63 -6.97
CA LEU A 491 -11.90 24.09 -8.21
C LEU A 491 -12.99 24.13 -9.27
N ASP A 492 -12.75 24.79 -10.41
CA ASP A 492 -13.69 24.85 -11.53
C ASP A 492 -13.02 24.47 -12.85
N SER A 493 -13.58 23.51 -13.59
CA SER A 493 -12.97 23.04 -14.85
C SER A 493 -11.51 22.58 -14.69
N ILE A 494 -11.29 21.66 -13.75
CA ILE A 494 -9.97 21.08 -13.46
C ILE A 494 -9.85 19.66 -14.06
N ASP A 495 -8.80 19.41 -14.83
CA ASP A 495 -8.39 18.07 -15.30
C ASP A 495 -7.25 17.54 -14.41
N GLY A 496 -7.61 16.78 -13.39
CA GLY A 496 -6.64 16.18 -12.46
C GLY A 496 -6.23 17.09 -11.29
N PHE A 497 -6.50 16.60 -10.08
CA PHE A 497 -6.15 17.28 -8.82
C PHE A 497 -5.64 16.28 -7.80
N ASN A 498 -4.50 16.55 -7.18
CA ASN A 498 -3.95 15.71 -6.13
C ASN A 498 -3.68 16.55 -4.88
N MET A 499 -4.26 16.15 -3.75
CA MET A 499 -3.99 16.76 -2.46
C MET A 499 -3.49 15.72 -1.46
N ILE A 500 -2.29 15.96 -0.94
CA ILE A 500 -1.68 15.16 0.11
C ILE A 500 -1.58 16.03 1.36
N GLY A 501 -2.37 15.69 2.37
CA GLY A 501 -2.31 16.30 3.69
C GLY A 501 -1.15 15.77 4.52
N ASN A 502 -1.18 16.09 5.81
CA ASN A 502 -0.26 15.55 6.79
C ASN A 502 -1.03 14.58 7.69
N PRO A 503 -0.65 13.28 7.74
CA PRO A 503 -1.38 12.30 8.55
C PRO A 503 -1.38 12.62 10.04
N ALA A 504 -0.42 13.42 10.54
CA ALA A 504 -0.40 13.90 11.92
C ALA A 504 -1.51 14.92 12.22
N ASP A 505 -2.10 15.54 11.19
CA ASP A 505 -3.09 16.61 11.32
C ASP A 505 -4.55 16.10 11.33
N ARG A 506 -4.76 14.77 11.41
CA ARG A 506 -6.06 14.13 11.71
C ARG A 506 -6.48 14.39 13.17
N THR A 507 -6.64 15.66 13.53
CA THR A 507 -7.02 16.13 14.86
C THR A 507 -8.34 16.89 14.82
N ALA A 508 -8.86 17.29 15.98
CA ALA A 508 -10.16 17.98 16.11
C ALA A 508 -10.23 19.37 15.45
N THR A 509 -9.12 19.92 14.94
CA THR A 509 -9.05 21.26 14.33
C THR A 509 -9.00 21.25 12.79
N GLY A 510 -8.77 20.08 12.17
CA GLY A 510 -8.75 19.91 10.70
C GLY A 510 -7.62 20.60 9.95
N VAL A 511 -7.48 20.27 8.66
CA VAL A 511 -6.63 20.95 7.67
C VAL A 511 -7.39 22.10 7.01
N PHE A 512 -8.72 21.94 6.89
CA PHE A 512 -9.65 23.00 6.53
C PHE A 512 -10.55 23.30 7.73
N ASN A 513 -10.51 24.53 8.23
CA ASN A 513 -11.43 25.07 9.23
C ASN A 513 -12.07 26.34 8.68
N VAL A 514 -13.16 26.18 7.93
CA VAL A 514 -13.79 27.26 7.16
C VAL A 514 -15.27 27.43 7.49
N THR A 515 -15.84 28.61 7.21
CA THR A 515 -17.27 28.88 7.38
C THR A 515 -18.10 28.70 6.10
N GLY A 516 -17.46 28.72 4.92
CA GLY A 516 -18.08 28.38 3.64
C GLY A 516 -17.90 26.90 3.29
N ASP A 517 -17.83 26.59 2.00
CA ASP A 517 -17.53 25.24 1.54
C ASP A 517 -16.05 24.88 1.83
N GLY A 518 -15.79 23.68 2.34
CA GLY A 518 -14.43 23.18 2.60
C GLY A 518 -13.65 22.99 1.30
N LEU A 519 -14.16 22.08 0.47
CA LEU A 519 -13.69 21.85 -0.90
C LEU A 519 -14.89 21.79 -1.84
N ALA A 520 -14.94 22.72 -2.79
CA ALA A 520 -15.92 22.74 -3.87
C ALA A 520 -15.25 22.42 -5.20
N ILE A 521 -15.81 21.48 -5.95
CA ILE A 521 -15.31 21.04 -7.25
C ILE A 521 -16.46 21.06 -8.25
N SER A 522 -16.32 21.90 -9.28
CA SER A 522 -17.33 22.06 -10.32
C SER A 522 -16.77 21.86 -11.73
N ASN A 523 -17.63 21.39 -12.64
CA ASN A 523 -17.37 21.31 -14.09
C ASN A 523 -16.03 20.64 -14.46
N SER A 524 -15.51 19.76 -13.60
CA SER A 524 -14.15 19.26 -13.69
C SER A 524 -14.13 17.86 -14.31
N ASP A 525 -13.00 17.46 -14.91
CA ASP A 525 -12.71 16.10 -15.41
C ASP A 525 -11.44 15.43 -14.81
N GLY A 526 -11.19 14.18 -15.20
CA GLY A 526 -10.01 13.42 -14.77
C GLY A 526 -10.09 12.82 -13.36
N MET A 527 -8.93 12.47 -12.81
CA MET A 527 -8.77 11.83 -11.50
C MET A 527 -8.43 12.85 -10.42
N ARG A 528 -9.19 12.84 -9.33
CA ARG A 528 -8.98 13.69 -8.16
C ARG A 528 -8.72 12.84 -6.94
N THR A 529 -7.59 13.06 -6.29
CA THR A 529 -7.18 12.27 -5.12
C THR A 529 -6.98 13.17 -3.92
N LEU A 530 -7.64 12.83 -2.82
CA LEU A 530 -7.36 13.39 -1.51
C LEU A 530 -6.77 12.28 -0.64
N GLN A 531 -5.62 12.54 -0.04
CA GLN A 531 -4.95 11.63 0.86
C GLN A 531 -4.57 12.33 2.17
N ASP A 532 -4.89 11.71 3.31
CA ASP A 532 -4.52 12.23 4.64
C ASP A 532 -5.07 13.65 4.92
N VAL A 533 -6.25 13.95 4.36
CA VAL A 533 -6.90 15.26 4.48
C VAL A 533 -7.97 15.22 5.57
N THR A 534 -8.08 16.27 6.37
CA THR A 534 -9.23 16.48 7.28
C THR A 534 -9.96 17.76 6.91
N ILE A 535 -11.23 17.65 6.57
CA ILE A 535 -12.10 18.76 6.20
C ILE A 535 -13.09 19.01 7.34
N PHE A 536 -13.04 20.21 7.92
CA PHE A 536 -13.94 20.67 8.98
C PHE A 536 -14.63 21.96 8.52
N ALA A 537 -15.92 21.87 8.16
CA ALA A 537 -16.67 22.98 7.57
C ALA A 537 -17.71 23.55 8.54
N VAL A 538 -17.30 24.44 9.44
CA VAL A 538 -18.09 24.77 10.64
C VAL A 538 -19.24 25.75 10.42
N GLY A 539 -19.32 26.41 9.26
CA GLY A 539 -20.33 27.44 9.04
C GLY A 539 -21.69 26.87 8.66
N ALA A 540 -22.75 27.53 9.14
CA ALA A 540 -24.14 27.09 9.00
C ALA A 540 -24.63 26.88 7.55
N ALA A 541 -23.95 27.46 6.56
CA ALA A 541 -24.27 27.30 5.14
C ALA A 541 -23.23 26.51 4.35
N GLY A 542 -22.12 26.11 4.98
CA GLY A 542 -20.98 25.47 4.33
C GLY A 542 -21.18 23.98 4.13
N THR A 543 -20.67 23.47 3.01
CA THR A 543 -20.57 22.04 2.69
C THR A 543 -19.15 21.55 2.96
N GLY A 544 -18.99 20.32 3.46
CA GLY A 544 -17.65 19.72 3.63
C GLY A 544 -16.96 19.52 2.27
N LEU A 545 -17.52 18.59 1.49
CA LEU A 545 -17.14 18.33 0.10
C LEU A 545 -18.35 18.57 -0.82
N ASN A 546 -18.22 19.52 -1.73
CA ASN A 546 -19.24 19.85 -2.71
C ASN A 546 -18.76 19.46 -4.11
N LEU A 547 -19.38 18.46 -4.72
CA LEU A 547 -19.13 18.05 -6.10
C LEU A 547 -20.33 18.50 -6.94
N ASN A 548 -20.08 19.25 -8.01
CA ASN A 548 -21.15 19.84 -8.81
C ASN A 548 -20.90 19.76 -10.32
N SER A 549 -21.83 19.17 -11.07
CA SER A 549 -21.80 19.17 -12.55
C SER A 549 -20.50 18.63 -13.18
N ASN A 550 -19.81 17.72 -12.49
CA ASN A 550 -18.56 17.12 -12.98
C ASN A 550 -18.82 16.15 -14.14
N ALA A 551 -17.84 16.05 -15.05
CA ALA A 551 -17.98 15.36 -16.33
C ALA A 551 -17.99 13.83 -16.21
N VAL A 552 -18.71 13.18 -17.13
CA VAL A 552 -18.76 11.71 -17.27
C VAL A 552 -17.35 11.12 -17.33
N GLY A 553 -17.08 10.10 -16.51
CA GLY A 553 -15.79 9.40 -16.47
C GLY A 553 -14.78 9.97 -15.47
N SER A 554 -15.11 11.09 -14.80
CA SER A 554 -14.31 11.61 -13.70
C SER A 554 -14.31 10.66 -12.50
N THR A 555 -13.26 10.75 -11.68
CA THR A 555 -13.17 10.00 -10.43
C THR A 555 -12.67 10.90 -9.30
N THR A 556 -13.41 10.93 -8.20
CA THR A 556 -12.98 11.54 -6.94
C THR A 556 -12.69 10.43 -5.92
N GLN A 557 -11.42 10.30 -5.52
CA GLN A 557 -10.90 9.26 -4.62
C GLN A 557 -10.45 9.88 -3.29
N LEU A 558 -11.03 9.40 -2.20
CA LEU A 558 -10.73 9.83 -0.84
C LEU A 558 -10.05 8.67 -0.12
N ASN A 559 -8.81 8.88 0.31
CA ASN A 559 -8.02 7.88 1.02
C ASN A 559 -7.59 8.43 2.38
N ASN A 560 -8.01 7.78 3.46
CA ASN A 560 -7.70 8.23 4.82
C ASN A 560 -8.17 9.67 5.10
N VAL A 561 -9.33 10.05 4.55
CA VAL A 561 -9.92 11.39 4.64
C VAL A 561 -10.99 11.43 5.73
N LEU A 562 -10.97 12.47 6.56
CA LEU A 562 -12.05 12.75 7.51
C LEU A 562 -12.82 13.99 7.04
N ILE A 563 -14.12 13.86 6.79
CA ILE A 563 -14.99 15.00 6.50
C ILE A 563 -16.00 15.10 7.64
N ARG A 564 -16.04 16.24 8.33
CA ARG A 564 -16.85 16.35 9.55
C ARG A 564 -17.51 17.71 9.76
N ASP A 565 -18.70 17.65 10.37
CA ASP A 565 -19.45 18.76 10.95
C ASP A 565 -19.68 19.90 9.96
N ALA A 566 -20.24 19.60 8.78
CA ALA A 566 -20.65 20.62 7.83
C ALA A 566 -22.01 21.22 8.18
N GLY A 567 -22.19 22.54 8.08
CA GLY A 567 -23.48 23.16 8.43
C GLY A 567 -24.63 22.85 7.45
N SER A 568 -24.35 22.78 6.15
CA SER A 568 -25.35 22.47 5.11
C SER A 568 -25.35 20.98 4.75
N ALA A 569 -24.23 20.46 4.24
CA ALA A 569 -24.07 19.04 3.95
C ALA A 569 -22.62 18.57 4.12
N THR A 570 -22.38 17.37 4.67
CA THR A 570 -21.01 16.86 4.78
C THR A 570 -20.45 16.51 3.40
N ILE A 571 -21.26 15.85 2.58
CA ILE A 571 -20.98 15.63 1.15
C ILE A 571 -22.21 16.04 0.34
N ALA A 572 -22.01 16.86 -0.69
CA ALA A 572 -23.02 17.20 -1.68
C ALA A 572 -22.59 16.73 -3.08
N LEU A 573 -23.51 16.06 -3.77
CA LEU A 573 -23.36 15.53 -5.12
C LEU A 573 -24.49 16.13 -5.97
N ILE A 574 -24.22 17.24 -6.67
CA ILE A 574 -25.27 18.04 -7.31
C ILE A 574 -25.07 18.04 -8.83
N GLY A 575 -26.00 17.43 -9.57
CA GLY A 575 -25.91 17.31 -11.03
C GLY A 575 -24.65 16.59 -11.51
N THR A 576 -23.98 15.85 -10.63
CA THR A 576 -22.68 15.22 -10.88
C THR A 576 -22.83 13.94 -11.67
N THR A 577 -21.93 13.70 -12.61
CA THR A 577 -21.84 12.40 -13.31
C THR A 577 -20.43 11.84 -13.19
N GLU A 578 -20.10 11.24 -12.05
CA GLU A 578 -18.74 10.76 -11.76
C GLU A 578 -18.71 9.53 -10.83
N THR A 579 -17.51 8.97 -10.67
CA THR A 579 -17.24 7.97 -9.63
C THR A 579 -16.72 8.64 -8.38
N VAL A 580 -17.30 8.33 -7.21
CA VAL A 580 -16.86 8.84 -5.91
C VAL A 580 -16.53 7.67 -5.01
N ASN A 581 -15.27 7.55 -4.61
CA ASN A 581 -14.78 6.45 -3.79
C ASN A 581 -14.27 6.97 -2.44
N ILE A 582 -14.87 6.53 -1.35
CA ILE A 582 -14.46 6.80 0.03
C ILE A 582 -13.82 5.53 0.58
N ALA A 583 -12.51 5.56 0.80
CA ALA A 583 -11.73 4.36 1.08
C ALA A 583 -10.64 4.56 2.14
N SER A 584 -10.01 3.45 2.55
CA SER A 584 -8.84 3.43 3.44
C SER A 584 -9.09 4.12 4.78
N SER A 585 -10.15 3.70 5.49
CA SER A 585 -10.56 4.28 6.78
C SER A 585 -10.84 5.78 6.71
N SER A 586 -11.52 6.18 5.65
CA SER A 586 -12.10 7.50 5.53
C SER A 586 -13.42 7.55 6.30
N ASP A 587 -13.68 8.65 7.00
CA ASP A 587 -14.88 8.79 7.82
C ASP A 587 -15.66 10.03 7.41
N VAL A 588 -16.98 9.86 7.28
CA VAL A 588 -17.94 10.95 7.07
C VAL A 588 -18.75 11.11 8.34
N VAL A 589 -18.64 12.25 8.99
CA VAL A 589 -19.26 12.48 10.30
C VAL A 589 -20.10 13.75 10.27
N GLN A 590 -21.39 13.64 10.60
CA GLN A 590 -22.29 14.77 10.73
C GLN A 590 -22.79 14.87 12.17
N THR A 591 -22.43 15.95 12.87
CA THR A 591 -22.96 16.25 14.22
C THR A 591 -23.72 17.58 14.28
N GLN A 592 -23.76 18.32 13.17
CA GLN A 592 -24.57 19.54 13.02
C GLN A 592 -25.95 19.23 12.40
N ASP A 593 -26.76 20.27 12.19
CA ASP A 593 -28.12 20.16 11.66
C ASP A 593 -28.19 19.88 10.15
N GLY A 594 -27.05 19.86 9.45
CA GLY A 594 -26.95 19.63 8.00
C GLY A 594 -27.23 18.19 7.58
N VAL A 595 -27.21 17.95 6.26
CA VAL A 595 -27.32 16.59 5.68
C VAL A 595 -25.96 15.87 5.77
N ALA A 596 -25.91 14.57 6.03
CA ALA A 596 -24.64 13.85 5.94
C ALA A 596 -24.23 13.65 4.47
N ILE A 597 -25.14 13.15 3.64
CA ILE A 597 -24.95 13.04 2.19
C ILE A 597 -26.21 13.53 1.47
N VAL A 598 -26.04 14.48 0.56
CA VAL A 598 -27.10 14.93 -0.34
C VAL A 598 -26.70 14.65 -1.79
N ALA A 599 -27.57 13.97 -2.54
CA ALA A 599 -27.42 13.73 -3.98
C ALA A 599 -28.65 14.26 -4.70
N ILE A 600 -28.47 15.22 -5.61
CA ILE A 600 -29.56 15.87 -6.34
C ILE A 600 -29.22 15.90 -7.82
N GLY A 601 -30.00 15.25 -8.67
CA GLY A 601 -29.67 15.14 -10.09
C GLY A 601 -28.42 14.28 -10.35
N GLY A 602 -28.06 14.15 -11.63
CA GLY A 602 -26.82 13.47 -12.04
C GLY A 602 -26.88 11.95 -12.02
N ASP A 603 -25.75 11.31 -12.34
CA ASP A 603 -25.59 9.86 -12.46
C ASP A 603 -24.26 9.42 -11.81
N VAL A 604 -24.32 8.94 -10.57
CA VAL A 604 -23.13 8.78 -9.72
C VAL A 604 -22.85 7.31 -9.43
N ASN A 605 -21.56 6.94 -9.49
CA ASN A 605 -21.07 5.68 -8.92
C ASN A 605 -20.39 5.98 -7.58
N PHE A 606 -21.17 5.99 -6.50
CA PHE A 606 -20.70 6.26 -5.15
C PHE A 606 -20.36 4.95 -4.42
N THR A 607 -19.18 4.90 -3.77
CA THR A 607 -18.78 3.78 -2.91
C THR A 607 -18.20 4.28 -1.59
N LEU A 608 -18.76 3.81 -0.48
CA LEU A 608 -18.14 3.82 0.85
C LEU A 608 -17.60 2.42 1.13
N ASP A 609 -16.27 2.25 1.23
CA ASP A 609 -15.67 0.93 1.40
C ASP A 609 -15.94 0.31 2.79
N GLY A 610 -15.71 -1.00 2.92
CA GLY A 610 -15.95 -1.73 4.17
C GLY A 610 -15.02 -1.35 5.35
N THR A 611 -14.04 -0.49 5.14
CA THR A 611 -13.14 0.01 6.20
C THR A 611 -13.50 1.43 6.67
N SER A 612 -14.44 2.06 5.98
CA SER A 612 -14.87 3.45 6.14
C SER A 612 -16.24 3.50 6.79
N ALA A 613 -16.58 4.62 7.44
CA ALA A 613 -17.86 4.75 8.13
C ALA A 613 -18.56 6.08 7.80
N LEU A 614 -19.90 6.03 7.82
CA LEU A 614 -20.77 7.20 7.78
C LEU A 614 -21.53 7.26 9.10
N THR A 615 -21.38 8.35 9.84
CA THR A 615 -22.09 8.57 11.09
C THR A 615 -22.77 9.93 11.10
N ALA A 616 -24.10 9.95 11.17
CA ALA A 616 -24.88 11.15 11.43
C ALA A 616 -25.49 11.07 12.83
N THR A 617 -25.32 12.10 13.65
CA THR A 617 -25.85 12.15 15.04
C THR A 617 -26.83 13.30 15.29
N ASN A 618 -26.92 14.24 14.35
CA ASN A 618 -27.91 15.32 14.27
C ASN A 618 -28.13 15.60 12.77
N GLY A 619 -29.10 16.47 12.45
CA GLY A 619 -29.38 16.85 11.06
C GLY A 619 -29.98 15.72 10.23
N THR A 620 -30.04 15.87 8.91
CA THR A 620 -30.57 14.82 8.01
C THR A 620 -29.50 13.78 7.71
N GLY A 621 -29.85 12.49 7.62
CA GLY A 621 -28.89 11.44 7.29
C GLY A 621 -28.49 11.50 5.81
N ILE A 622 -29.19 10.74 4.98
CA ILE A 622 -28.93 10.65 3.54
C ILE A 622 -30.18 11.13 2.80
N SER A 623 -30.01 12.02 1.82
CA SER A 623 -31.08 12.51 0.94
C SER A 623 -30.67 12.34 -0.51
N MET A 624 -31.48 11.65 -1.29
CA MET A 624 -31.28 11.41 -2.72
C MET A 624 -32.55 11.84 -3.45
N ASP A 625 -32.42 12.70 -4.46
CA ASP A 625 -33.55 13.28 -5.19
C ASP A 625 -33.20 13.43 -6.68
N ALA A 626 -34.06 12.93 -7.55
CA ALA A 626 -33.91 13.01 -9.02
C ALA A 626 -32.54 12.57 -9.54
N THR A 627 -31.86 11.67 -8.83
CA THR A 627 -30.48 11.20 -9.13
C THR A 627 -30.48 9.75 -9.61
N SER A 628 -29.44 9.35 -10.34
CA SER A 628 -29.27 7.98 -10.83
C SER A 628 -27.92 7.38 -10.48
N GLY A 629 -27.74 6.09 -10.77
CA GLY A 629 -26.45 5.40 -10.72
C GLY A 629 -26.35 4.33 -9.64
N MET A 630 -25.14 4.03 -9.17
CA MET A 630 -24.89 3.02 -8.15
C MET A 630 -24.35 3.65 -6.87
N TYR A 631 -25.02 3.42 -5.74
CA TYR A 631 -24.63 3.89 -4.42
C TYR A 631 -24.41 2.70 -3.49
N ASN A 632 -23.15 2.36 -3.25
CA ASN A 632 -22.75 1.20 -2.45
C ASN A 632 -22.15 1.65 -1.12
N PHE A 633 -22.87 1.39 -0.04
CA PHE A 633 -22.41 1.60 1.33
C PHE A 633 -21.97 0.27 1.93
N ASN A 634 -20.73 -0.12 1.61
CA ASN A 634 -20.15 -1.40 2.07
C ASN A 634 -19.61 -1.31 3.50
N GLY A 635 -19.38 -0.09 3.99
CA GLY A 635 -19.02 0.21 5.38
C GLY A 635 -20.25 0.37 6.28
N THR A 636 -20.00 0.60 7.57
CA THR A 636 -21.07 0.83 8.56
C THR A 636 -21.68 2.23 8.39
N VAL A 637 -23.02 2.28 8.32
CA VAL A 637 -23.81 3.51 8.26
C VAL A 637 -24.68 3.64 9.51
N ILE A 638 -24.44 4.68 10.32
CA ILE A 638 -25.20 4.95 11.55
C ILE A 638 -25.86 6.33 11.44
N LEU A 639 -27.19 6.35 11.46
CA LEU A 639 -28.00 7.57 11.46
C LEU A 639 -28.78 7.67 12.78
N ASN A 640 -28.25 8.42 13.74
CA ASN A 640 -28.78 8.54 15.10
C ASN A 640 -29.32 9.95 15.34
N ASN A 641 -30.48 10.08 16.00
CA ASN A 641 -31.09 11.37 16.37
C ASN A 641 -31.20 12.36 15.20
N ALA A 642 -31.32 11.86 13.98
CA ALA A 642 -31.35 12.69 12.79
C ALA A 642 -32.65 13.53 12.73
N VAL A 643 -32.52 14.83 12.52
CA VAL A 643 -33.64 15.78 12.37
C VAL A 643 -34.07 15.82 10.90
N GLY A 644 -35.38 15.75 10.66
CA GLY A 644 -35.93 15.83 9.30
C GLY A 644 -35.55 17.13 8.62
N GLY A 645 -34.93 17.02 7.45
CA GLY A 645 -34.62 18.13 6.57
C GLY A 645 -35.87 18.73 5.95
N ALA A 646 -35.74 19.95 5.40
CA ALA A 646 -36.87 20.74 4.92
C ALA A 646 -37.58 20.20 3.67
N THR A 647 -37.00 19.22 2.94
CA THR A 647 -37.47 18.83 1.60
C THR A 647 -37.99 17.40 1.49
N ALA A 648 -37.53 16.45 2.30
CA ALA A 648 -38.14 15.13 2.42
C ALA A 648 -38.04 14.73 3.88
N ASN A 649 -39.18 14.51 4.53
CA ASN A 649 -39.30 14.49 5.99
C ASN A 649 -38.79 13.14 6.58
N ALA A 650 -37.61 12.67 6.16
CA ALA A 650 -37.03 11.39 6.54
C ALA A 650 -35.51 11.42 6.81
N THR A 651 -35.00 10.39 7.49
CA THR A 651 -33.57 10.28 7.85
C THR A 651 -32.75 9.67 6.72
N LEU A 652 -33.28 8.63 6.08
CA LEU A 652 -32.89 8.15 4.77
C LEU A 652 -34.05 8.46 3.83
N ALA A 653 -33.87 9.43 2.95
CA ALA A 653 -34.84 9.83 1.93
C ALA A 653 -34.28 9.53 0.54
N ILE A 654 -34.99 8.71 -0.24
CA ILE A 654 -34.65 8.45 -1.64
C ILE A 654 -35.90 8.71 -2.47
N ASP A 655 -35.81 9.66 -3.39
CA ASP A 655 -36.91 10.11 -4.22
C ASP A 655 -36.47 10.25 -5.68
N ASP A 656 -37.41 10.03 -6.60
CA ASP A 656 -37.18 10.09 -8.06
C ASP A 656 -35.86 9.43 -8.54
N PHE A 657 -35.54 8.26 -7.98
CA PHE A 657 -34.26 7.58 -8.19
C PHE A 657 -34.31 6.51 -9.30
N ASP A 658 -33.29 6.47 -10.15
CA ASP A 658 -33.07 5.38 -11.13
C ASP A 658 -31.69 4.74 -10.94
N GLY A 659 -31.62 3.47 -10.54
CA GLY A 659 -30.34 2.78 -10.36
C GLY A 659 -30.32 1.79 -9.20
N GLN A 660 -29.22 1.72 -8.48
CA GLN A 660 -29.04 0.80 -7.34
C GLN A 660 -28.54 1.53 -6.10
N VAL A 661 -29.16 1.25 -4.96
CA VAL A 661 -28.66 1.61 -3.63
C VAL A 661 -28.50 0.34 -2.80
N THR A 662 -27.30 0.15 -2.24
CA THR A 662 -26.98 -1.01 -1.39
C THR A 662 -26.40 -0.52 -0.07
N PHE A 663 -26.96 -0.99 1.04
CA PHE A 663 -26.38 -0.85 2.37
C PHE A 663 -25.99 -2.23 2.90
N ASP A 664 -24.71 -2.40 3.25
CA ASP A 664 -24.25 -3.61 3.93
C ASP A 664 -24.68 -3.62 5.40
N ASP A 665 -24.50 -2.50 6.11
CA ASP A 665 -24.91 -2.33 7.52
C ASP A 665 -25.51 -0.92 7.73
N LEU A 666 -26.84 -0.87 7.87
CA LEU A 666 -27.57 0.37 8.15
C LEU A 666 -28.27 0.30 9.50
N THR A 667 -27.89 1.22 10.38
CA THR A 667 -28.55 1.45 11.67
C THR A 667 -29.16 2.85 11.75
N ILE A 668 -30.45 2.95 12.00
CA ILE A 668 -31.17 4.20 12.25
C ILE A 668 -31.79 4.19 13.65
N ASN A 669 -31.45 5.18 14.48
CA ASN A 669 -31.89 5.27 15.87
C ASN A 669 -32.55 6.62 16.19
N ASN A 670 -33.76 6.56 16.75
CA ASN A 670 -34.55 7.69 17.26
C ASN A 670 -34.54 8.94 16.36
N PRO A 671 -34.92 8.81 15.08
CA PRO A 671 -34.97 9.98 14.21
C PRO A 671 -36.07 10.95 14.67
N PHE A 672 -35.82 12.25 14.56
CA PHE A 672 -36.83 13.30 14.74
C PHE A 672 -37.58 13.64 13.44
N SER A 673 -37.22 13.02 12.31
CA SER A 673 -37.92 13.12 11.03
C SER A 673 -39.25 12.35 11.03
N ARG A 674 -40.23 12.73 10.20
CA ARG A 674 -41.55 12.07 10.15
C ARG A 674 -41.46 10.56 9.83
N THR A 675 -40.45 10.16 9.06
CA THR A 675 -40.16 8.77 8.69
C THR A 675 -38.66 8.47 8.87
N ALA A 676 -38.26 7.24 9.22
CA ALA A 676 -36.83 6.88 9.28
C ALA A 676 -36.29 6.54 7.89
N VAL A 677 -36.88 5.54 7.22
CA VAL A 677 -36.56 5.13 5.84
C VAL A 677 -37.74 5.45 4.93
N ALA A 678 -37.44 6.19 3.87
CA ALA A 678 -38.39 6.72 2.91
C ALA A 678 -37.87 6.48 1.49
N ILE A 679 -38.58 5.67 0.70
CA ILE A 679 -38.20 5.33 -0.68
C ILE A 679 -39.38 5.65 -1.63
N GLY A 680 -39.11 6.41 -2.68
CA GLY A 680 -40.08 6.83 -3.70
C GLY A 680 -41.17 7.77 -3.17
N ILE A 681 -40.82 8.64 -2.20
CA ILE A 681 -41.78 9.54 -1.56
C ILE A 681 -41.53 11.05 -1.83
N GLY A 682 -41.98 11.56 -2.98
CA GLY A 682 -42.22 12.99 -3.25
C GLY A 682 -42.45 13.26 -4.74
N GLU A 683 -43.17 14.28 -5.22
CA GLU A 683 -44.08 15.25 -4.62
C GLU A 683 -45.50 15.09 -5.20
N THR A 684 -46.50 15.63 -4.49
CA THR A 684 -47.89 15.93 -4.94
C THR A 684 -48.27 15.46 -6.35
N LEU A 685 -48.97 14.32 -6.40
CA LEU A 685 -49.67 13.78 -7.55
C LEU A 685 -50.68 14.80 -8.15
N THR A 686 -50.19 15.73 -8.97
CA THR A 686 -50.98 16.34 -10.04
C THR A 686 -50.38 15.94 -11.38
N ALA A 687 -50.88 14.79 -11.86
CA ALA A 687 -50.91 14.39 -13.26
C ALA A 687 -49.55 14.27 -13.98
N ALA A 688 -48.86 13.15 -13.75
CA ALA A 688 -48.20 12.43 -14.82
C ALA A 688 -48.79 11.01 -14.86
N GLY A 689 -49.20 10.56 -16.05
CA GLY A 689 -49.83 9.25 -16.25
C GLY A 689 -48.89 8.07 -15.97
N PRO A 690 -49.38 6.83 -16.11
CA PRO A 690 -48.58 5.64 -15.90
C PRO A 690 -47.53 5.53 -17.00
N GLY A 691 -46.34 6.05 -16.74
CA GLY A 691 -45.20 6.00 -17.65
C GLY A 691 -44.01 5.41 -16.91
N ASN A 692 -43.69 4.14 -17.22
CA ASN A 692 -42.50 3.38 -16.84
C ASN A 692 -41.83 3.76 -15.50
N ILE A 693 -42.14 3.02 -14.44
CA ILE A 693 -41.33 3.01 -13.22
C ILE A 693 -39.92 2.51 -13.61
N PRO A 694 -38.84 3.29 -13.39
CA PRO A 694 -37.48 2.89 -13.70
C PRO A 694 -37.04 1.65 -12.90
N THR A 695 -35.98 0.98 -13.36
CA THR A 695 -35.42 -0.27 -12.84
C THR A 695 -34.68 -0.12 -11.49
N ALA A 696 -35.15 0.78 -10.62
CA ALA A 696 -34.52 1.04 -9.34
C ALA A 696 -34.48 -0.21 -8.43
N SER A 697 -33.38 -0.36 -7.70
CA SER A 697 -33.18 -1.45 -6.75
C SER A 697 -32.58 -0.94 -5.45
N PHE A 698 -33.20 -1.31 -4.34
CA PHE A 698 -32.80 -0.94 -2.99
C PHE A 698 -32.51 -2.21 -2.20
N THR A 699 -31.28 -2.36 -1.71
CA THR A 699 -30.83 -3.55 -0.99
C THR A 699 -30.31 -3.16 0.38
N PHE A 700 -30.84 -3.81 1.42
CA PHE A 700 -30.39 -3.68 2.79
C PHE A 700 -29.96 -5.07 3.28
N ASN A 701 -28.65 -5.30 3.40
CA ASN A 701 -28.13 -6.58 3.85
C ASN A 701 -28.32 -6.76 5.36
N ASP A 702 -28.02 -5.72 6.15
CA ASP A 702 -28.38 -5.63 7.57
C ASP A 702 -29.09 -4.29 7.84
N LEU A 703 -30.32 -4.35 8.38
CA LEU A 703 -31.12 -3.17 8.69
C LEU A 703 -31.57 -3.16 10.15
N THR A 704 -31.20 -2.14 10.90
CA THR A 704 -31.75 -1.89 12.24
C THR A 704 -32.42 -0.52 12.29
N VAL A 705 -33.72 -0.45 12.56
CA VAL A 705 -34.45 0.81 12.67
C VAL A 705 -35.19 0.87 14.00
N THR A 706 -34.89 1.88 14.82
CA THR A 706 -35.62 2.18 16.06
C THR A 706 -36.17 3.60 16.02
N THR A 707 -37.47 3.79 16.24
CA THR A 707 -38.14 5.11 16.18
C THR A 707 -39.09 5.41 17.34
N ASN A 708 -39.31 6.69 17.61
CA ASN A 708 -40.29 7.18 18.58
C ASN A 708 -41.00 8.45 18.06
N GLY A 709 -42.30 8.33 17.78
CA GLY A 709 -43.14 9.38 17.18
C GLY A 709 -43.14 9.41 15.66
N THR A 710 -42.51 8.44 15.00
CA THR A 710 -42.19 8.50 13.56
C THR A 710 -42.32 7.13 12.91
N ASN A 711 -42.64 7.09 11.61
CA ASN A 711 -42.74 5.82 10.86
C ASN A 711 -41.34 5.23 10.66
N ALA A 712 -41.18 3.91 10.74
CA ALA A 712 -39.88 3.28 10.57
C ALA A 712 -39.52 3.07 9.10
N PHE A 713 -40.26 2.24 8.35
CA PHE A 713 -39.95 1.96 6.94
C PHE A 713 -41.17 2.22 6.06
N VAL A 714 -41.04 3.15 5.13
CA VAL A 714 -42.07 3.50 4.15
C VAL A 714 -41.47 3.47 2.75
N ALA A 715 -42.11 2.72 1.85
CA ALA A 715 -41.82 2.77 0.43
C ALA A 715 -43.12 2.95 -0.36
N ASP A 716 -43.08 3.85 -1.34
CA ASP A 716 -44.18 4.19 -2.23
C ASP A 716 -43.64 4.23 -3.67
N ASN A 717 -44.46 3.86 -4.66
CA ASN A 717 -44.14 3.90 -6.10
C ASN A 717 -42.73 3.37 -6.44
N SER A 718 -42.30 2.31 -5.77
CA SER A 718 -40.92 1.80 -5.83
C SER A 718 -40.83 0.48 -6.60
N SER A 719 -39.71 0.25 -7.28
CA SER A 719 -39.45 -1.03 -7.96
C SER A 719 -38.97 -2.11 -6.97
N ASN A 720 -37.69 -2.47 -6.98
CA ASN A 720 -37.22 -3.63 -6.22
C ASN A 720 -36.73 -3.22 -4.83
N ILE A 721 -37.27 -3.86 -3.78
CA ILE A 721 -36.81 -3.68 -2.40
C ILE A 721 -36.41 -5.03 -1.83
N THR A 722 -35.14 -5.16 -1.46
CA THR A 722 -34.59 -6.37 -0.85
C THR A 722 -34.07 -6.04 0.55
N VAL A 723 -34.56 -6.78 1.55
CA VAL A 723 -34.05 -6.70 2.94
C VAL A 723 -33.66 -8.11 3.36
N THR A 724 -32.41 -8.29 3.74
CA THR A 724 -31.86 -9.60 4.18
C THR A 724 -31.19 -9.47 5.56
N GLY A 725 -30.41 -10.48 5.96
CA GLY A 725 -29.65 -10.49 7.21
C GLY A 725 -30.48 -10.38 8.50
N PRO A 726 -29.85 -10.23 9.68
CA PRO A 726 -30.49 -9.91 10.97
C PRO A 726 -31.18 -8.54 11.00
N SER A 727 -32.21 -8.34 10.18
CA SER A 727 -32.92 -7.06 10.09
C SER A 727 -34.02 -6.91 11.14
N THR A 728 -34.10 -5.74 11.80
CA THR A 728 -35.05 -5.45 12.87
C THR A 728 -35.67 -4.05 12.73
N ILE A 729 -36.97 -3.95 13.01
CA ILE A 729 -37.72 -2.69 13.03
C ILE A 729 -38.45 -2.55 14.37
N ALA A 730 -38.33 -1.39 15.01
CA ALA A 730 -39.05 -1.05 16.23
C ALA A 730 -39.56 0.39 16.18
N ALA A 731 -40.86 0.58 15.98
CA ALA A 731 -41.53 1.87 15.92
C ALA A 731 -42.44 2.08 17.14
N THR A 732 -42.27 3.22 17.81
CA THR A 732 -43.20 3.69 18.86
C THR A 732 -43.95 4.91 18.34
N ASN A 733 -45.26 4.98 18.54
CA ASN A 733 -46.17 6.01 18.01
C ASN A 733 -46.08 6.23 16.49
N GLY A 734 -45.80 5.17 15.72
CA GLY A 734 -45.65 5.23 14.26
C GLY A 734 -45.77 3.86 13.61
N MET A 735 -45.94 3.83 12.29
CA MET A 735 -46.02 2.59 11.52
C MET A 735 -44.66 1.89 11.49
N GLY A 736 -44.65 0.56 11.57
CA GLY A 736 -43.43 -0.23 11.44
C GLY A 736 -43.01 -0.38 9.98
N LEU A 737 -43.91 -0.90 9.14
CA LEU A 737 -43.66 -1.17 7.72
C LEU A 737 -44.87 -0.74 6.89
N SER A 738 -44.66 0.12 5.89
CA SER A 738 -45.67 0.54 4.92
C SER A 738 -45.11 0.41 3.51
N LEU A 739 -45.71 -0.44 2.68
CA LEU A 739 -45.36 -0.60 1.27
C LEU A 739 -46.60 -0.32 0.43
N THR A 740 -46.48 0.61 -0.51
CA THR A 740 -47.55 0.98 -1.44
C THR A 740 -47.00 1.00 -2.86
N ASP A 741 -47.69 0.38 -3.81
CA ASP A 741 -47.29 0.35 -5.23
C ASP A 741 -45.84 -0.14 -5.44
N VAL A 742 -45.44 -1.19 -4.71
CA VAL A 742 -44.08 -1.76 -4.77
C VAL A 742 -44.00 -2.99 -5.68
N THR A 743 -43.10 -2.99 -6.65
CA THR A 743 -42.91 -4.11 -7.60
C THR A 743 -41.56 -4.81 -7.46
N GLY A 744 -41.52 -5.97 -6.81
CA GLY A 744 -40.28 -6.73 -6.60
C GLY A 744 -39.80 -6.72 -5.15
N ALA A 745 -40.73 -6.74 -4.18
CA ALA A 745 -40.40 -6.86 -2.77
C ALA A 745 -39.86 -8.26 -2.42
N ASN A 746 -38.73 -8.30 -1.70
CA ASN A 746 -38.14 -9.47 -1.08
C ASN A 746 -37.62 -9.08 0.30
N ILE A 747 -38.52 -9.02 1.28
CA ILE A 747 -38.24 -8.50 2.62
C ILE A 747 -38.26 -9.65 3.62
N ALA A 748 -37.13 -9.88 4.27
CA ALA A 748 -37.00 -10.79 5.40
C ALA A 748 -36.50 -10.03 6.64
N LEU A 749 -37.36 -9.92 7.65
CA LEU A 749 -37.06 -9.32 8.94
C LEU A 749 -36.96 -10.42 10.01
N ASN A 750 -36.09 -10.23 11.00
CA ASN A 750 -36.09 -11.06 12.21
C ASN A 750 -37.24 -10.67 13.12
N THR A 751 -37.41 -9.38 13.38
CA THR A 751 -38.44 -8.85 14.28
C THR A 751 -39.00 -7.54 13.78
N ILE A 752 -40.29 -7.34 13.99
CA ILE A 752 -40.95 -6.03 13.84
C ILE A 752 -41.75 -5.71 15.09
N SER A 753 -41.67 -4.47 15.55
CA SER A 753 -42.51 -3.90 16.60
C SER A 753 -43.10 -2.57 16.12
N SER A 754 -44.42 -2.39 16.25
CA SER A 754 -45.10 -1.10 16.07
C SER A 754 -46.09 -0.90 17.21
N THR A 755 -45.88 0.12 18.04
CA THR A 755 -46.77 0.41 19.19
C THR A 755 -47.33 1.82 19.08
N GLY A 756 -48.58 2.06 19.47
CA GLY A 756 -49.20 3.39 19.47
C GLY A 756 -49.41 4.01 18.08
N SER A 757 -49.38 3.23 17.00
CA SER A 757 -49.57 3.74 15.64
C SER A 757 -50.99 4.28 15.44
N ALA A 758 -51.10 5.44 14.78
CA ALA A 758 -52.38 6.01 14.35
C ALA A 758 -52.98 5.27 13.14
N GLY A 759 -52.13 4.58 12.37
CA GLY A 759 -52.50 3.73 11.24
C GLY A 759 -52.21 2.26 11.54
N ALA A 760 -52.13 1.44 10.49
CA ALA A 760 -51.72 0.06 10.67
C ALA A 760 -50.26 -0.03 11.12
N GLY A 761 -49.93 -1.05 11.90
CA GLY A 761 -48.54 -1.28 12.27
C GLY A 761 -47.74 -1.83 11.08
N ILE A 762 -48.39 -2.67 10.27
CA ILE A 762 -47.90 -3.18 8.99
C ILE A 762 -48.97 -2.96 7.92
N ALA A 763 -48.62 -2.29 6.83
CA ALA A 763 -49.50 -2.02 5.70
C ALA A 763 -48.83 -2.41 4.38
N LEU A 764 -49.47 -3.29 3.61
CA LEU A 764 -49.08 -3.66 2.25
C LEU A 764 -50.26 -3.34 1.33
N ASP A 765 -50.06 -2.48 0.34
CA ASP A 765 -51.07 -2.13 -0.66
C ASP A 765 -50.47 -2.22 -2.07
N ASN A 766 -51.07 -3.01 -2.95
CA ASN A 766 -50.60 -3.25 -4.31
C ASN A 766 -49.12 -3.68 -4.40
N VAL A 767 -48.72 -4.63 -3.55
CA VAL A 767 -47.33 -5.13 -3.48
C VAL A 767 -47.19 -6.43 -4.27
N THR A 768 -46.12 -6.53 -5.07
CA THR A 768 -45.72 -7.77 -5.78
C THR A 768 -44.25 -8.09 -5.51
N GLY A 769 -43.84 -9.35 -5.67
CA GLY A 769 -42.46 -9.76 -5.46
C GLY A 769 -42.31 -11.22 -5.07
N THR A 770 -41.29 -11.52 -4.28
CA THR A 770 -41.02 -12.87 -3.76
C THR A 770 -41.69 -13.08 -2.40
N GLN A 771 -41.42 -12.22 -1.41
CA GLN A 771 -41.95 -12.39 -0.06
C GLN A 771 -41.90 -11.13 0.80
N VAL A 772 -42.76 -11.06 1.81
CA VAL A 772 -42.60 -10.24 3.03
C VAL A 772 -42.69 -11.15 4.25
N THR A 773 -41.60 -11.33 4.98
CA THR A 773 -41.51 -12.30 6.08
C THR A 773 -40.95 -11.67 7.34
N VAL A 774 -41.57 -11.99 8.47
CA VAL A 774 -41.03 -11.74 9.82
C VAL A 774 -40.79 -13.09 10.49
N ASN A 775 -39.51 -13.44 10.64
CA ASN A 775 -39.08 -14.78 11.02
C ASN A 775 -39.36 -15.14 12.49
N ASN A 776 -39.21 -14.20 13.43
CA ASN A 776 -39.25 -14.50 14.87
C ASN A 776 -40.45 -13.89 15.60
N THR A 777 -40.62 -12.57 15.53
CA THR A 777 -41.61 -11.88 16.37
C THR A 777 -42.22 -10.68 15.68
N THR A 778 -43.55 -10.64 15.70
CA THR A 778 -44.38 -9.56 15.14
C THR A 778 -45.20 -8.93 16.27
N THR A 779 -44.75 -7.80 16.81
CA THR A 779 -45.44 -7.11 17.91
C THR A 779 -46.17 -5.88 17.40
N ILE A 780 -47.50 -5.82 17.55
CA ILE A 780 -48.28 -4.64 17.19
C ILE A 780 -49.15 -4.25 18.39
N GLY A 781 -48.90 -3.09 19.01
CA GLY A 781 -49.58 -2.66 20.23
C GLY A 781 -50.35 -1.36 20.07
N THR A 782 -51.56 -1.28 20.65
CA THR A 782 -52.43 -0.08 20.72
C THR A 782 -52.61 0.65 19.38
N ALA A 783 -52.71 -0.07 18.26
CA ALA A 783 -53.06 0.53 16.98
C ALA A 783 -54.49 1.09 17.02
N THR A 784 -54.70 2.29 16.48
CA THR A 784 -56.05 2.90 16.41
C THR A 784 -56.84 2.46 15.18
N THR A 785 -56.25 1.67 14.29
CA THR A 785 -56.89 1.01 13.13
C THR A 785 -56.52 -0.48 13.09
N ASN A 786 -56.36 -1.08 11.91
CA ASN A 786 -56.03 -2.49 11.75
C ASN A 786 -54.58 -2.75 12.16
N ALA A 787 -54.25 -3.87 12.81
CA ALA A 787 -52.86 -4.12 13.19
C ALA A 787 -51.98 -4.46 11.97
N ILE A 788 -52.46 -5.37 11.12
CA ILE A 788 -51.84 -5.77 9.85
C ILE A 788 -52.87 -5.62 8.73
N SER A 789 -52.49 -4.95 7.64
CA SER A 789 -53.35 -4.73 6.47
C SER A 789 -52.62 -5.17 5.19
N ILE A 790 -53.21 -6.08 4.43
CA ILE A 790 -52.66 -6.58 3.15
C ILE A 790 -53.76 -6.51 2.10
N ILE A 791 -53.62 -5.56 1.20
CA ILE A 791 -54.65 -5.18 0.23
C ILE A 791 -54.06 -5.23 -1.17
N ASN A 792 -54.82 -5.75 -2.14
CA ASN A 792 -54.45 -5.83 -3.56
C ASN A 792 -53.05 -6.42 -3.82
N SER A 793 -52.52 -7.20 -2.89
CA SER A 793 -51.12 -7.61 -2.90
C SER A 793 -51.00 -9.05 -3.38
N ASN A 794 -50.08 -9.27 -4.31
CA ASN A 794 -49.79 -10.57 -4.91
C ASN A 794 -48.37 -10.98 -4.54
N ILE A 795 -48.20 -11.34 -3.27
CA ILE A 795 -46.92 -11.69 -2.66
C ILE A 795 -47.14 -12.63 -1.49
N ASP A 796 -46.23 -13.59 -1.30
CA ASP A 796 -46.27 -14.45 -0.12
C ASP A 796 -45.90 -13.65 1.13
N THR A 797 -46.71 -13.78 2.18
CA THR A 797 -46.48 -13.11 3.46
C THR A 797 -46.43 -14.12 4.59
N THR A 798 -45.51 -13.91 5.53
CA THR A 798 -45.37 -14.78 6.71
C THR A 798 -45.04 -13.95 7.94
N PHE A 799 -45.87 -14.04 8.96
CA PHE A 799 -45.66 -13.36 10.24
C PHE A 799 -45.63 -14.40 11.35
N ASN A 800 -44.47 -14.55 11.98
CA ASN A 800 -44.28 -15.47 13.09
C ASN A 800 -44.31 -14.73 14.44
N GLY A 801 -44.69 -15.43 15.50
CA GLY A 801 -44.59 -14.96 16.87
C GLY A 801 -45.39 -13.67 17.11
N LEU A 802 -46.69 -13.72 16.81
CA LEU A 802 -47.59 -12.59 16.92
C LEU A 802 -47.77 -12.16 18.38
N ALA A 803 -47.70 -10.86 18.63
CA ALA A 803 -48.13 -10.21 19.85
C ALA A 803 -48.94 -8.98 19.45
N ILE A 804 -50.21 -9.19 19.11
CA ILE A 804 -51.10 -8.12 18.64
C ILE A 804 -52.06 -7.72 19.76
N ASP A 805 -52.09 -6.43 20.06
CA ASP A 805 -53.02 -5.79 20.98
C ASP A 805 -53.56 -4.55 20.26
N THR A 806 -54.81 -4.58 19.79
CA THR A 806 -55.42 -3.46 19.04
C THR A 806 -56.77 -3.07 19.61
N THR A 807 -56.97 -1.77 19.85
CA THR A 807 -58.22 -1.22 20.40
C THR A 807 -59.07 -0.51 19.34
N GLY A 808 -58.62 -0.47 18.08
CA GLY A 808 -59.12 0.44 17.05
C GLY A 808 -59.98 -0.15 15.95
N ALA A 809 -59.67 -1.37 15.47
CA ALA A 809 -60.40 -2.06 14.40
C ALA A 809 -60.10 -3.58 14.40
N ASP A 810 -60.02 -4.23 13.23
CA ASP A 810 -59.67 -5.64 13.09
C ASP A 810 -58.17 -5.88 13.37
N ALA A 811 -57.78 -7.06 13.86
CA ALA A 811 -56.34 -7.33 14.01
C ALA A 811 -55.66 -7.53 12.66
N ILE A 812 -56.24 -8.34 11.78
CA ILE A 812 -55.68 -8.64 10.46
C ILE A 812 -56.73 -8.38 9.38
N VAL A 813 -56.36 -7.65 8.33
CA VAL A 813 -57.21 -7.43 7.16
C VAL A 813 -56.51 -7.90 5.90
N LEU A 814 -57.18 -8.76 5.14
CA LEU A 814 -56.77 -9.25 3.83
C LEU A 814 -57.86 -8.88 2.82
N THR A 815 -57.53 -8.18 1.74
CA THR A 815 -58.55 -7.77 0.74
C THR A 815 -58.02 -7.84 -0.68
N ASP A 816 -58.73 -8.55 -1.56
CA ASP A 816 -58.49 -8.64 -3.00
C ASP A 816 -57.04 -9.06 -3.36
N ASN A 817 -56.50 -10.01 -2.60
CA ASN A 817 -55.17 -10.57 -2.82
C ASN A 817 -55.23 -11.72 -3.85
N ASN A 818 -54.14 -11.98 -4.58
CA ASN A 818 -54.13 -12.99 -5.63
C ASN A 818 -54.27 -14.43 -5.05
N VAL A 819 -54.98 -15.30 -5.75
CA VAL A 819 -55.17 -16.72 -5.38
C VAL A 819 -53.88 -17.55 -5.35
N ALA A 820 -52.81 -17.08 -5.97
CA ALA A 820 -51.50 -17.73 -5.93
C ALA A 820 -50.65 -17.37 -4.72
N SER A 821 -50.94 -16.24 -4.04
CA SER A 821 -50.18 -15.80 -2.86
C SER A 821 -50.74 -16.39 -1.57
N THR A 822 -49.85 -16.71 -0.64
CA THR A 822 -50.18 -17.23 0.69
C THR A 822 -49.89 -16.22 1.78
N ALA A 823 -50.89 -15.92 2.61
CA ALA A 823 -50.72 -15.18 3.86
C ALA A 823 -50.65 -16.16 5.04
N THR A 824 -49.49 -16.23 5.70
CA THR A 824 -49.24 -17.13 6.82
C THR A 824 -49.07 -16.36 8.13
N PHE A 825 -49.81 -16.77 9.16
CA PHE A 825 -49.70 -16.26 10.52
C PHE A 825 -49.47 -17.46 11.46
N ASP A 826 -48.31 -17.51 12.12
CA ASP A 826 -47.92 -18.67 12.92
C ASP A 826 -47.41 -18.29 14.32
N GLY A 827 -48.08 -18.83 15.33
CA GLY A 827 -47.72 -18.71 16.73
C GLY A 827 -47.99 -17.33 17.32
N GLY A 828 -48.43 -17.30 18.58
CA GLY A 828 -48.53 -16.07 19.37
C GLY A 828 -49.93 -15.74 19.87
N THR A 829 -50.12 -14.50 20.31
CA THR A 829 -51.36 -14.02 20.94
C THR A 829 -51.93 -12.81 20.22
N ILE A 830 -53.26 -12.76 20.11
CA ILE A 830 -54.02 -11.60 19.64
C ILE A 830 -55.04 -11.25 20.72
N ALA A 831 -55.09 -9.98 21.15
CA ALA A 831 -55.94 -9.56 22.27
C ALA A 831 -56.58 -8.19 22.05
N ASN A 832 -57.62 -7.92 22.85
CA ASN A 832 -58.34 -6.64 22.97
C ASN A 832 -58.99 -6.11 21.67
N VAL A 833 -59.16 -6.98 20.68
CA VAL A 833 -59.66 -6.62 19.35
C VAL A 833 -61.14 -6.22 19.42
N THR A 834 -61.42 -4.98 19.02
CA THR A 834 -62.82 -4.49 18.96
C THR A 834 -63.54 -4.98 17.70
N GLY A 835 -62.82 -5.05 16.58
CA GLY A 835 -63.29 -5.70 15.35
C GLY A 835 -63.09 -7.22 15.38
N ASN A 836 -62.83 -7.81 14.22
CA ASN A 836 -62.55 -9.23 14.05
C ASN A 836 -61.05 -9.54 14.25
N VAL A 837 -60.72 -10.76 14.71
CA VAL A 837 -59.32 -11.22 14.73
C VAL A 837 -58.73 -11.25 13.31
N MET A 838 -59.52 -11.66 12.32
CA MET A 838 -59.19 -11.52 10.91
C MET A 838 -60.43 -11.25 10.06
N THR A 839 -60.33 -10.27 9.16
CA THR A 839 -61.27 -10.06 8.06
C THR A 839 -60.56 -10.33 6.74
N ALA A 840 -61.09 -11.25 5.94
CA ALA A 840 -60.45 -11.75 4.73
C ALA A 840 -61.43 -11.77 3.55
N GLN A 841 -61.36 -10.79 2.65
CA GLN A 841 -62.21 -10.70 1.47
C GLN A 841 -61.40 -11.00 0.21
N ASN A 842 -61.76 -12.05 -0.54
CA ASN A 842 -60.96 -12.56 -1.66
C ASN A 842 -59.45 -12.68 -1.33
N PRO A 843 -59.06 -13.34 -0.21
CA PRO A 843 -57.68 -13.29 0.30
C PRO A 843 -56.69 -14.20 -0.44
N GLY A 844 -57.14 -15.03 -1.37
CA GLY A 844 -56.33 -16.08 -1.98
C GLY A 844 -56.12 -17.27 -1.03
N MET A 845 -54.88 -17.53 -0.61
CA MET A 845 -54.56 -18.59 0.36
C MET A 845 -54.20 -18.00 1.72
N VAL A 846 -54.80 -18.53 2.79
CA VAL A 846 -54.53 -18.12 4.17
C VAL A 846 -54.19 -19.32 5.05
N VAL A 847 -53.12 -19.19 5.83
CA VAL A 847 -52.71 -20.16 6.85
C VAL A 847 -52.65 -19.47 8.21
N PHE A 848 -53.38 -19.99 9.18
CA PHE A 848 -53.48 -19.46 10.53
C PHE A 848 -53.21 -20.60 11.52
N ASN A 849 -52.06 -20.57 12.19
CA ASN A 849 -51.58 -21.71 12.95
C ASN A 849 -51.11 -21.29 14.35
N ASN A 850 -51.41 -22.09 15.37
CA ASN A 850 -50.94 -21.90 16.74
C ASN A 850 -51.26 -20.51 17.35
N ILE A 851 -52.37 -19.88 16.96
CA ILE A 851 -52.74 -18.54 17.45
C ILE A 851 -53.67 -18.64 18.65
N THR A 852 -53.41 -17.85 19.69
CA THR A 852 -54.30 -17.71 20.85
C THR A 852 -54.95 -16.33 20.86
N ALA A 853 -56.24 -16.28 20.51
CA ALA A 853 -57.06 -15.08 20.53
C ALA A 853 -58.23 -15.24 21.51
N ASN A 854 -57.94 -15.19 22.81
CA ASN A 854 -58.89 -15.57 23.87
C ASN A 854 -59.16 -14.48 24.92
N THR A 855 -58.64 -13.27 24.72
CA THR A 855 -58.72 -12.19 25.72
C THR A 855 -59.21 -10.91 25.05
N GLY A 856 -60.36 -10.40 25.48
CA GLY A 856 -60.87 -9.09 25.07
C GLY A 856 -61.32 -8.97 23.62
N ILE A 857 -61.72 -10.07 22.97
CA ILE A 857 -62.24 -10.07 21.60
C ILE A 857 -63.74 -9.73 21.63
N THR A 858 -64.16 -8.67 20.93
CA THR A 858 -65.59 -8.33 20.83
C THR A 858 -66.22 -8.62 19.48
N GLY A 859 -65.46 -8.67 18.39
CA GLY A 859 -65.94 -9.12 17.07
C GLY A 859 -65.84 -10.64 16.89
N SER A 860 -65.89 -11.09 15.64
CA SER A 860 -65.71 -12.50 15.29
C SER A 860 -64.24 -12.90 15.36
N GLY A 861 -63.94 -14.20 15.43
CA GLY A 861 -62.57 -14.68 15.26
C GLY A 861 -62.13 -14.43 13.81
N ILE A 862 -62.56 -15.30 12.89
CA ILE A 862 -62.27 -15.13 11.46
C ILE A 862 -63.56 -14.83 10.71
N VAL A 863 -63.56 -13.80 9.88
CA VAL A 863 -64.58 -13.56 8.87
C VAL A 863 -63.93 -13.60 7.51
N ALA A 864 -64.29 -14.58 6.69
CA ALA A 864 -63.75 -14.71 5.35
C ALA A 864 -64.86 -14.77 4.31
N SER A 865 -64.69 -14.04 3.22
CA SER A 865 -65.66 -14.00 2.12
C SER A 865 -64.98 -14.07 0.76
N THR A 866 -65.68 -14.64 -0.21
CA THR A 866 -65.26 -14.62 -1.62
C THR A 866 -66.42 -14.24 -2.54
N THR A 867 -66.11 -13.37 -3.50
CA THR A 867 -67.02 -12.90 -4.54
C THR A 867 -66.41 -12.90 -5.94
N THR A 868 -65.08 -12.87 -6.05
CA THR A 868 -64.37 -12.70 -7.33
C THR A 868 -63.32 -13.77 -7.61
N ALA A 869 -62.80 -14.47 -6.59
CA ALA A 869 -61.76 -15.49 -6.77
C ALA A 869 -61.81 -16.61 -5.70
N ASN A 870 -61.45 -17.85 -6.08
CA ASN A 870 -61.43 -18.97 -5.14
C ASN A 870 -60.50 -18.71 -3.96
N THR A 871 -60.90 -19.16 -2.77
CA THR A 871 -60.18 -18.91 -1.52
C THR A 871 -59.88 -20.22 -0.80
N ALA A 872 -58.68 -20.35 -0.24
CA ALA A 872 -58.30 -21.47 0.60
C ALA A 872 -57.89 -20.97 1.99
N ILE A 873 -58.47 -21.54 3.05
CA ILE A 873 -58.21 -21.12 4.43
C ILE A 873 -57.85 -22.36 5.26
N THR A 874 -56.70 -22.30 5.91
CA THR A 874 -56.25 -23.33 6.85
C THR A 874 -56.12 -22.72 8.23
N VAL A 875 -56.85 -23.26 9.20
CA VAL A 875 -56.83 -22.83 10.60
C VAL A 875 -56.49 -24.02 11.48
N THR A 876 -55.33 -23.99 12.14
CA THR A 876 -54.85 -25.13 12.93
C THR A 876 -54.37 -24.74 14.32
N ASN A 877 -54.61 -25.62 15.30
CA ASN A 877 -54.09 -25.51 16.67
C ASN A 877 -54.32 -24.13 17.34
N SER A 878 -55.39 -23.43 16.95
CA SER A 878 -55.66 -22.06 17.36
C SER A 878 -56.83 -22.00 18.35
N THR A 879 -56.85 -20.99 19.19
CA THR A 879 -57.93 -20.72 20.14
C THR A 879 -58.57 -19.38 19.81
N PHE A 880 -59.88 -19.37 19.58
CA PHE A 880 -60.66 -18.15 19.39
C PHE A 880 -61.75 -18.08 20.46
N ASP A 881 -61.75 -17.03 21.27
CA ASP A 881 -62.84 -16.72 22.19
C ASP A 881 -63.56 -15.45 21.75
N ALA A 882 -64.49 -15.62 20.83
CA ALA A 882 -65.35 -14.58 20.28
C ALA A 882 -66.75 -14.70 20.90
N THR A 883 -66.87 -14.77 22.23
CA THR A 883 -68.08 -15.22 22.96
C THR A 883 -69.41 -14.57 22.51
N VAL A 884 -69.36 -13.36 21.93
CA VAL A 884 -70.53 -12.57 21.49
C VAL A 884 -70.86 -12.74 19.99
N ASN A 885 -69.92 -13.23 19.17
CA ASN A 885 -70.00 -13.34 17.72
C ASN A 885 -69.51 -14.72 17.22
N ASP A 886 -69.34 -14.90 15.92
CA ASP A 886 -68.90 -16.18 15.37
C ASP A 886 -67.40 -16.39 15.58
N ALA A 887 -66.96 -17.58 16.00
CA ALA A 887 -65.52 -17.85 16.08
C ALA A 887 -64.90 -17.95 14.68
N ILE A 888 -65.58 -18.58 13.71
CA ILE A 888 -65.22 -18.57 12.29
C ILE A 888 -66.48 -18.40 11.45
N ASN A 889 -66.49 -17.46 10.51
CA ASN A 889 -67.58 -17.21 9.56
C ASN A 889 -67.01 -17.19 8.14
N LEU A 890 -67.55 -18.04 7.27
CA LEU A 890 -67.13 -18.24 5.89
C LEU A 890 -68.30 -17.95 4.94
N ASP A 891 -68.13 -17.06 3.96
CA ASP A 891 -69.17 -16.70 3.00
C ASP A 891 -68.70 -16.82 1.54
N ALA A 892 -69.34 -17.69 0.76
CA ALA A 892 -69.04 -17.85 -0.66
C ALA A 892 -70.21 -17.36 -1.54
N ALA A 893 -69.96 -16.40 -2.42
CA ALA A 893 -70.97 -15.84 -3.31
C ALA A 893 -70.49 -15.77 -4.78
N ASN A 894 -71.42 -15.58 -5.72
CA ASN A 894 -71.13 -15.32 -7.15
C ASN A 894 -70.27 -16.39 -7.87
N ALA A 895 -70.51 -17.68 -7.59
CA ALA A 895 -69.87 -18.83 -8.24
C ALA A 895 -68.36 -19.03 -7.96
N THR A 896 -67.83 -18.47 -6.87
CA THR A 896 -66.47 -18.73 -6.40
C THR A 896 -66.46 -19.75 -5.26
N ASN A 897 -65.36 -20.49 -5.11
CA ASN A 897 -65.27 -21.60 -4.16
C ASN A 897 -64.44 -21.23 -2.91
N ILE A 898 -64.86 -21.75 -1.76
CA ILE A 898 -64.05 -21.76 -0.52
C ILE A 898 -63.61 -23.19 -0.23
N THR A 899 -62.31 -23.40 0.02
CA THR A 899 -61.78 -24.62 0.63
C THR A 899 -61.25 -24.29 2.01
N ALA A 900 -61.79 -24.92 3.06
CA ALA A 900 -61.41 -24.65 4.45
C ALA A 900 -60.93 -25.93 5.16
N LEU A 901 -59.75 -25.89 5.77
CA LEU A 901 -59.26 -26.90 6.71
C LEU A 901 -59.18 -26.30 8.11
N ILE A 902 -60.01 -26.77 9.02
CA ILE A 902 -60.08 -26.28 10.40
C ILE A 902 -59.79 -27.47 11.31
N SER A 903 -58.61 -27.51 11.91
CA SER A 903 -58.16 -28.68 12.67
C SER A 903 -57.48 -28.38 14.01
N GLY A 904 -57.86 -29.09 15.07
CA GLY A 904 -57.19 -29.00 16.37
C GLY A 904 -57.44 -27.69 17.13
N ASN A 905 -58.49 -26.94 16.78
CA ASN A 905 -58.76 -25.62 17.34
C ASN A 905 -59.69 -25.67 18.56
N THR A 906 -59.66 -24.64 19.39
CA THR A 906 -60.68 -24.36 20.42
C THR A 906 -61.50 -23.15 19.98
N LEU A 907 -62.77 -23.33 19.65
CA LEU A 907 -63.63 -22.30 19.04
C LEU A 907 -64.80 -21.96 19.95
N ILE A 908 -64.74 -20.81 20.61
CA ILE A 908 -65.74 -20.31 21.53
C ILE A 908 -66.44 -19.10 20.89
N GLY A 909 -67.77 -19.12 20.81
CA GLY A 909 -68.53 -18.02 20.19
C GLY A 909 -70.04 -18.08 20.40
N ALA A 910 -70.76 -17.14 19.79
CA ALA A 910 -72.18 -17.28 19.51
C ALA A 910 -72.39 -18.55 18.68
N ASN A 911 -71.81 -18.58 17.48
CA ASN A 911 -71.58 -19.80 16.73
C ASN A 911 -70.08 -20.12 16.67
N SER A 912 -69.70 -21.40 16.66
CA SER A 912 -68.28 -21.76 16.53
C SER A 912 -67.81 -21.72 15.07
N VAL A 913 -68.59 -22.26 14.12
CA VAL A 913 -68.31 -22.16 12.69
C VAL A 913 -69.61 -21.88 11.94
N VAL A 914 -69.61 -20.83 11.12
CA VAL A 914 -70.68 -20.48 10.19
C VAL A 914 -70.17 -20.57 8.76
N GLY A 915 -70.95 -21.17 7.87
CA GLY A 915 -70.65 -21.26 6.45
C GLY A 915 -71.88 -20.95 5.61
N THR A 916 -71.84 -19.88 4.81
CA THR A 916 -72.91 -19.50 3.88
C THR A 916 -72.44 -19.63 2.44
N THR A 917 -73.29 -20.15 1.55
CA THR A 917 -73.01 -20.22 0.11
C THR A 917 -74.19 -19.79 -0.75
N ALA A 918 -73.91 -19.08 -1.85
CA ALA A 918 -74.92 -18.60 -2.79
C ALA A 918 -74.46 -18.70 -4.26
N ASN A 919 -75.41 -18.64 -5.21
CA ASN A 919 -75.16 -18.50 -6.66
C ASN A 919 -74.14 -19.52 -7.24
N THR A 920 -74.47 -20.81 -7.25
CA THR A 920 -73.65 -21.90 -7.85
C THR A 920 -72.24 -22.12 -7.27
N ALA A 921 -71.89 -21.48 -6.15
CA ALA A 921 -70.63 -21.67 -5.44
C ALA A 921 -70.51 -23.07 -4.79
N THR A 922 -69.27 -23.55 -4.63
CA THR A 922 -68.93 -24.74 -3.84
C THR A 922 -68.14 -24.36 -2.58
N MET A 923 -68.55 -24.86 -1.42
CA MET A 923 -67.76 -24.80 -0.19
C MET A 923 -67.31 -26.20 0.22
N ASP A 924 -66.00 -26.42 0.26
CA ASP A 924 -65.37 -27.66 0.74
C ASP A 924 -64.76 -27.41 2.12
N ILE A 925 -65.35 -27.96 3.18
CA ILE A 925 -64.89 -27.75 4.56
C ILE A 925 -64.48 -29.07 5.23
N THR A 926 -63.31 -29.08 5.85
CA THR A 926 -62.80 -30.18 6.66
C THR A 926 -62.63 -29.71 8.10
N LEU A 927 -63.37 -30.33 9.02
CA LEU A 927 -63.33 -30.05 10.46
C LEU A 927 -62.79 -31.28 11.19
N THR A 928 -61.59 -31.21 11.76
CA THR A 928 -60.99 -32.36 12.47
C THR A 928 -60.42 -32.03 13.84
N GLY A 929 -60.80 -32.75 14.89
CA GLY A 929 -60.15 -32.62 16.20
C GLY A 929 -60.33 -31.28 16.90
N ASN A 930 -61.36 -30.49 16.56
CA ASN A 930 -61.65 -29.21 17.20
C ASN A 930 -62.51 -29.39 18.47
N ASP A 931 -62.46 -28.43 19.39
CA ASP A 931 -63.36 -28.27 20.53
C ASP A 931 -64.28 -27.07 20.31
N PHE A 932 -65.58 -27.33 20.16
CA PHE A 932 -66.61 -26.34 19.90
C PHE A 932 -67.35 -25.99 21.19
N ASN A 933 -67.46 -24.70 21.50
CA ASN A 933 -68.20 -24.19 22.64
C ASN A 933 -69.04 -22.98 22.20
N ALA A 934 -70.24 -23.25 21.70
CA ALA A 934 -71.12 -22.25 21.12
C ALA A 934 -72.38 -22.01 21.98
N THR A 935 -72.79 -20.75 22.11
CA THR A 935 -74.06 -20.42 22.79
C THR A 935 -75.29 -20.71 21.92
N THR A 936 -75.14 -20.70 20.59
CA THR A 936 -76.16 -21.06 19.59
C THR A 936 -75.77 -22.33 18.82
N ALA A 937 -75.04 -22.23 17.72
CA ALA A 937 -74.66 -23.37 16.88
C ALA A 937 -73.15 -23.64 16.93
N ALA A 938 -72.77 -24.87 17.28
CA ALA A 938 -71.39 -25.33 17.16
C ALA A 938 -70.95 -25.45 15.68
N LEU A 939 -71.89 -25.66 14.77
CA LEU A 939 -71.71 -25.59 13.32
C LEU A 939 -73.02 -25.17 12.67
N ASP A 940 -73.01 -24.09 11.89
CA ASP A 940 -74.15 -23.62 11.09
C ASP A 940 -73.72 -23.52 9.62
N LEU A 941 -74.23 -24.39 8.76
CA LEU A 941 -73.93 -24.40 7.34
C LEU A 941 -75.21 -24.20 6.53
N SER A 942 -75.25 -23.16 5.69
CA SER A 942 -76.39 -22.88 4.83
C SER A 942 -75.98 -22.61 3.38
N SER A 943 -76.82 -23.06 2.45
CA SER A 943 -76.61 -22.85 1.02
C SER A 943 -77.92 -22.57 0.29
N ALA A 944 -77.88 -21.77 -0.77
CA ALA A 944 -78.96 -21.70 -1.75
C ALA A 944 -79.14 -23.04 -2.49
N ASP A 945 -80.33 -23.30 -3.05
CA ASP A 945 -80.65 -24.58 -3.73
C ASP A 945 -79.69 -24.97 -4.87
N THR A 946 -79.00 -23.99 -5.46
CA THR A 946 -78.09 -24.17 -6.60
C THR A 946 -76.61 -24.29 -6.21
N SER A 947 -76.26 -24.17 -4.93
CA SER A 947 -74.89 -24.28 -4.39
C SER A 947 -74.63 -25.63 -3.71
N ILE A 948 -73.35 -25.99 -3.59
CA ILE A 948 -72.90 -27.28 -3.04
C ILE A 948 -72.04 -27.03 -1.80
N ILE A 949 -72.36 -27.73 -0.71
CA ILE A 949 -71.49 -27.83 0.47
C ILE A 949 -70.97 -29.27 0.56
N ASN A 950 -69.65 -29.45 0.54
CA ASN A 950 -69.01 -30.70 0.91
C ASN A 950 -68.32 -30.54 2.26
N SER A 951 -68.69 -31.38 3.23
CA SER A 951 -68.18 -31.30 4.59
C SER A 951 -67.66 -32.64 5.07
N MET A 952 -66.50 -32.65 5.72
CA MET A 952 -65.96 -33.78 6.46
C MET A 952 -65.72 -33.38 7.91
N VAL A 953 -66.49 -33.97 8.84
CA VAL A 953 -66.45 -33.65 10.26
C VAL A 953 -66.04 -34.90 11.06
N THR A 954 -64.81 -34.90 11.57
CA THR A 954 -64.20 -36.09 12.22
C THR A 954 -63.54 -35.76 13.55
N GLY A 955 -63.94 -36.47 14.62
CA GLY A 955 -63.24 -36.43 15.91
C GLY A 955 -63.26 -35.07 16.63
N ASN A 956 -64.28 -34.24 16.39
CA ASN A 956 -64.47 -32.97 17.08
C ASN A 956 -65.26 -33.18 18.38
N THR A 957 -64.97 -32.37 19.41
CA THR A 957 -65.71 -32.33 20.67
C THR A 957 -66.69 -31.16 20.64
N VAL A 958 -67.93 -31.37 21.08
CA VAL A 958 -68.92 -30.31 21.24
C VAL A 958 -69.22 -30.16 22.72
N THR A 959 -68.71 -29.10 23.32
CA THR A 959 -68.93 -28.76 24.72
C THR A 959 -70.31 -28.08 24.91
N SER A 960 -70.73 -27.25 23.96
CA SER A 960 -72.07 -26.62 23.91
C SER A 960 -72.45 -26.19 22.48
N GLY A 961 -73.76 -26.08 22.21
CA GLY A 961 -74.32 -25.69 20.89
C GLY A 961 -74.86 -26.86 20.06
N THR A 962 -75.58 -26.55 18.97
CA THR A 962 -76.17 -27.51 18.01
C THR A 962 -75.39 -27.58 16.69
N PHE A 963 -75.59 -28.65 15.92
CA PHE A 963 -75.18 -28.68 14.51
C PHE A 963 -76.42 -28.44 13.64
N GLU A 964 -76.39 -27.35 12.89
CA GLU A 964 -77.47 -26.89 12.01
C GLU A 964 -76.95 -26.88 10.57
N ILE A 965 -77.58 -27.67 9.69
CA ILE A 965 -77.17 -27.73 8.29
C ILE A 965 -78.38 -27.66 7.36
N SER A 966 -78.39 -26.64 6.50
CA SER A 966 -79.34 -26.43 5.42
C SER A 966 -78.63 -26.39 4.08
N ALA A 967 -78.47 -27.56 3.44
CA ALA A 967 -77.69 -27.72 2.23
C ALA A 967 -78.54 -27.94 0.96
N GLY A 968 -78.02 -27.47 -0.18
CA GLY A 968 -78.63 -27.53 -1.51
C GLY A 968 -78.40 -28.87 -2.20
N VAL A 969 -79.08 -29.09 -3.33
CA VAL A 969 -79.10 -30.37 -4.05
C VAL A 969 -77.68 -30.75 -4.50
N GLY A 970 -77.22 -31.95 -4.11
CA GLY A 970 -75.89 -32.46 -4.48
C GLY A 970 -74.78 -32.24 -3.42
N SER A 971 -75.11 -31.59 -2.31
CA SER A 971 -74.21 -31.45 -1.14
C SER A 971 -73.94 -32.79 -0.45
N THR A 972 -72.70 -32.99 0.02
CA THR A 972 -72.26 -34.20 0.73
C THR A 972 -71.72 -33.86 2.11
N ILE A 973 -72.25 -34.49 3.15
CA ILE A 973 -71.83 -34.24 4.53
C ILE A 973 -71.44 -35.57 5.17
N ASN A 974 -70.17 -35.72 5.53
CA ASN A 974 -69.65 -36.92 6.17
C ASN A 974 -69.36 -36.65 7.65
N PHE A 975 -69.98 -37.42 8.53
CA PHE A 975 -69.78 -37.34 9.98
C PHE A 975 -69.14 -38.62 10.52
N THR A 976 -68.16 -38.48 11.40
CA THR A 976 -67.57 -39.61 12.13
C THR A 976 -67.20 -39.20 13.56
N ASN A 977 -67.85 -39.86 14.53
CA ASN A 977 -67.52 -39.82 15.97
C ASN A 977 -67.78 -38.48 16.69
N ALA A 978 -68.98 -37.90 16.52
CA ALA A 978 -69.42 -36.73 17.28
C ALA A 978 -70.30 -37.17 18.46
N ASP A 979 -69.73 -37.24 19.66
CA ASP A 979 -70.36 -37.93 20.80
C ASP A 979 -71.57 -37.21 21.43
N GLN A 980 -71.92 -35.96 21.08
CA GLN A 980 -72.94 -35.18 21.81
C GLN A 980 -73.80 -34.17 21.01
N ALA A 981 -73.75 -34.13 19.68
CA ALA A 981 -74.47 -33.10 18.91
C ALA A 981 -75.88 -33.54 18.47
N ALA A 982 -76.90 -32.70 18.68
CA ALA A 982 -78.17 -32.81 17.99
C ALA A 982 -78.01 -32.24 16.58
N LEU A 983 -78.14 -33.09 15.56
CA LEU A 983 -78.12 -32.69 14.17
C LEU A 983 -79.53 -32.31 13.74
N SER A 984 -79.71 -31.04 13.34
CA SER A 984 -80.93 -30.51 12.74
C SER A 984 -80.67 -30.25 11.25
N THR A 985 -81.45 -30.91 10.38
CA THR A 985 -81.40 -30.69 8.93
C THR A 985 -82.78 -30.29 8.40
N ASP A 986 -82.79 -29.29 7.50
CA ASP A 986 -84.03 -28.70 6.96
C ASP A 986 -84.34 -29.13 5.52
N ASN A 987 -83.56 -30.05 4.93
CA ASN A 987 -83.70 -30.41 3.51
C ASN A 987 -83.52 -31.92 3.23
N ASP A 988 -84.50 -32.53 2.55
CA ASP A 988 -84.52 -33.96 2.17
C ASP A 988 -83.51 -34.33 1.05
N ASN A 989 -82.73 -33.37 0.54
CA ASN A 989 -81.98 -33.49 -0.71
C ASN A 989 -80.44 -33.53 -0.58
N ALA A 990 -79.88 -33.48 0.63
CA ALA A 990 -78.44 -33.61 0.88
C ALA A 990 -78.06 -35.04 1.31
N THR A 991 -76.88 -35.52 0.90
CA THR A 991 -76.40 -36.85 1.33
C THR A 991 -75.62 -36.71 2.64
N VAL A 992 -76.22 -37.19 3.74
CA VAL A 992 -75.57 -37.26 5.05
C VAL A 992 -75.10 -38.69 5.30
N ASN A 993 -73.79 -38.89 5.41
CA ASN A 993 -73.19 -40.18 5.76
C ASN A 993 -72.74 -40.13 7.22
N ASP A 994 -73.44 -40.84 8.11
CA ASP A 994 -73.09 -41.00 9.52
C ASP A 994 -72.56 -42.42 9.78
N ALA A 995 -71.32 -42.52 10.26
CA ALA A 995 -70.68 -43.79 10.58
C ALA A 995 -70.88 -44.24 12.04
N ALA A 996 -71.46 -43.43 12.93
CA ALA A 996 -71.62 -43.72 14.36
C ALA A 996 -73.09 -43.94 14.75
N ALA A 997 -73.48 -45.21 14.87
CA ALA A 997 -74.80 -45.62 15.34
C ALA A 997 -75.05 -45.20 16.81
N GLY A 998 -75.56 -43.99 17.04
CA GLY A 998 -75.94 -43.50 18.38
C GLY A 998 -76.61 -42.12 18.46
N GLY A 999 -76.45 -41.25 17.47
CA GLY A 999 -77.06 -39.91 17.46
C GLY A 999 -78.54 -39.91 17.05
N THR A 1000 -79.35 -39.01 17.63
CA THR A 1000 -80.73 -38.76 17.18
C THR A 1000 -80.71 -37.66 16.12
N VAL A 1001 -80.94 -38.03 14.84
CA VAL A 1001 -81.12 -37.06 13.75
C VAL A 1001 -82.58 -36.58 13.76
N LEU A 1002 -82.80 -35.27 13.90
CA LEU A 1002 -84.12 -34.65 13.89
C LEU A 1002 -84.34 -33.95 12.54
N PHE A 1003 -85.23 -34.49 11.71
CA PHE A 1003 -85.69 -33.81 10.51
C PHE A 1003 -86.80 -32.82 10.86
N ASN A 1004 -86.64 -31.55 10.50
CA ASN A 1004 -87.69 -30.55 10.67
C ASN A 1004 -88.65 -30.64 9.48
N GLN A 1005 -89.78 -31.35 9.63
CA GLN A 1005 -90.81 -31.33 8.58
C GLN A 1005 -91.56 -30.00 8.63
N ALA A 1006 -91.38 -29.16 7.61
CA ALA A 1006 -92.28 -28.05 7.32
C ALA A 1006 -93.70 -28.60 7.12
N ALA A 1007 -94.66 -28.05 7.88
CA ALA A 1007 -96.07 -28.43 7.77
C ALA A 1007 -96.58 -28.19 6.33
N PRO A 1008 -97.31 -29.14 5.73
CA PRO A 1008 -97.80 -28.98 4.36
C PRO A 1008 -98.77 -27.80 4.27
N ALA A 1009 -98.53 -26.91 3.31
CA ALA A 1009 -99.50 -25.92 2.88
C ALA A 1009 -100.82 -26.65 2.53
N THR A 1010 -101.91 -26.24 3.18
CA THR A 1010 -103.26 -26.76 2.92
C THR A 1010 -103.82 -26.12 1.64
N PRO A 1011 -104.75 -26.81 0.96
CA PRO A 1011 -104.57 -27.42 -0.36
C PRO A 1011 -104.73 -26.49 -1.56
#